data_AF-A0AAW4TYP0-F1
#
_entry.id   AF-A0AAW4TYP0-F1
#
_cell.length_a   1.000
_cell.length_b   1.000
_cell.length_c   1.000
_cell.angle_alpha   90.00
_cell.angle_beta   90.00
_cell.angle_gamma   90.00
#
_symmetry.space_group_name_H-M   'P 1'
#
loop_
_entity.id
_entity.type
_entity.pdbx_description
1 polymer ?
#
loop_
_entity_poly.entity_id
_entity_poly.type
_entity_poly.pdbx_seq_one_letter_code
_entity_poly.pdbx_strand_id
1 'polypeptide(L)'
;MRTADIAKRYLDYFAKHDHLVMPSASLISPNPTTLFTIAGMVPFIPYLLGEQTPPKSRMTSNQKCVRTLDIDEVGKTTRHGTFFQMLGNFSIGDYFKEEAIHYAWELLTTPQDQGGYGFDPEKLWVTTFTDDEEARSIWKNEGFDPEHMQIFGMEDNFWTTGGPGPGGPCSEIYVDRGPEYGRDGGPAADETRFIEIWDLVFENYEVDNVKSKTDLHIVGELAQKNIDTGAGLERLAYLMQGKQNIYETDEVFPVIEAAERLSGRKYGEDEAADVKFRVVADHVRSALMIMSDGVRPSNVGRGYVLRRLLRRTVQAMRVLGVTDPVIPELLPVSKEAMVASYPELNDTFHDVSEAAYGEEDAFRRTLENGIEILDVAVKKAKKTADPVVSGSDAFTLHDTYGFPIELTLEMAADQGVKVDEAKFRELMAEQKSRARADALKKRHNVDLSVYDDFKKTLAKPIDFLGYTDMSARAKVIGIMQEGKGSVPAVTGPANVEVILDRTPFYAEAGGQLADQGEILSDDGAVLEVDDVQKPIKDLIVHQCRLTEGTLVVGAEVNANIDLARRGAIARSHTATHMVHKALREELGPQATQRGSEDAPNRLRFDFQWSKAPAKSVISAVEERVNDKLRDNLAVTTKEMKFDDAIALGAMHLFGEKYGDIVRVVSIGEDGWSRELCGGTHVDHVGKIGMVNILSEASIGSGVRRVDAVVGQGAYDFNAREHALVSQLSDKLNARPDELAERVNTLLAKLKESDRRLASMYEAQLAAAVPALVEDAKNSAAPVKVAIKNVGHFGAVDALRKTVLDVRGQLGEDAPAVVALAGVNEDDKPMVAVATNEAARKAGIKAGDLVRGASKILGGGGGGKPDFAQGGGADASKINEALEVLKHEAQKA
;
A
#
# COMPACT_ATOMS: atom_id res chain seq x y z
N MET A 1 -28.57 -11.39 28.91
CA MET A 1 -27.38 -12.29 28.95
C MET A 1 -26.26 -11.62 28.17
N ARG A 2 -24.98 -11.68 28.60
CA ARG A 2 -23.88 -11.10 27.81
C ARG A 2 -23.63 -11.90 26.54
N THR A 3 -23.11 -11.26 25.50
CA THR A 3 -22.91 -11.93 24.18
C THR A 3 -22.00 -13.17 24.29
N ALA A 4 -20.87 -13.07 24.99
CA ALA A 4 -19.99 -14.21 25.25
C ALA A 4 -20.67 -15.37 26.01
N ASP A 5 -21.60 -15.07 26.92
CA ASP A 5 -22.33 -16.08 27.69
C ASP A 5 -23.37 -16.81 26.83
N ILE A 6 -23.94 -16.13 25.81
CA ILE A 6 -24.83 -16.72 24.80
C ILE A 6 -24.05 -17.70 23.92
N ALA A 7 -22.90 -17.25 23.38
CA ALA A 7 -22.04 -18.12 22.58
C ALA A 7 -21.60 -19.36 23.35
N LYS A 8 -21.16 -19.18 24.59
CA LYS A 8 -20.77 -20.30 25.45
C LYS A 8 -21.93 -21.27 25.70
N ARG A 9 -23.14 -20.77 25.96
CA ARG A 9 -24.33 -21.60 26.16
C ARG A 9 -24.63 -22.47 24.94
N TYR A 10 -24.55 -21.90 23.74
CA TYR A 10 -24.70 -22.63 22.49
C TYR A 10 -23.67 -23.77 22.36
N LEU A 11 -22.38 -23.45 22.54
CA LEU A 11 -21.31 -24.44 22.41
C LEU A 11 -21.41 -25.55 23.48
N ASP A 12 -21.71 -25.19 24.72
CA ASP A 12 -21.90 -26.14 25.82
C ASP A 12 -23.11 -27.07 25.56
N TYR A 13 -24.18 -26.55 24.96
CA TYR A 13 -25.36 -27.33 24.59
C TYR A 13 -25.04 -28.37 23.50
N PHE A 14 -24.36 -27.98 22.43
CA PHE A 14 -23.99 -28.91 21.37
C PHE A 14 -22.88 -29.89 21.81
N ALA A 15 -21.97 -29.47 22.69
CA ALA A 15 -20.99 -30.35 23.30
C ALA A 15 -21.64 -31.50 24.10
N LYS A 16 -22.74 -31.21 24.83
CA LYS A 16 -23.53 -32.24 25.52
C LYS A 16 -24.22 -33.21 24.55
N HIS A 17 -24.51 -32.76 23.33
CA HIS A 17 -25.05 -33.57 22.23
C HIS A 17 -23.95 -34.19 21.34
N ASP A 18 -22.79 -34.44 21.93
CA ASP A 18 -21.64 -35.09 21.32
C ASP A 18 -21.00 -34.33 20.13
N HIS A 19 -21.19 -33.01 20.02
CA HIS A 19 -20.46 -32.22 19.03
C HIS A 19 -19.05 -31.88 19.53
N LEU A 20 -18.07 -31.97 18.63
CA LEU A 20 -16.73 -31.43 18.89
C LEU A 20 -16.76 -29.90 18.77
N VAL A 21 -16.40 -29.20 19.85
CA VAL A 21 -16.25 -27.74 19.83
C VAL A 21 -14.97 -27.39 19.07
N MET A 22 -15.13 -26.77 17.90
CA MET A 22 -14.05 -26.30 17.04
C MET A 22 -13.74 -24.83 17.35
N PRO A 23 -12.46 -24.43 17.40
CA PRO A 23 -12.10 -23.02 17.46
C PRO A 23 -12.54 -22.30 16.18
N SER A 24 -12.75 -20.99 16.25
CA SER A 24 -13.00 -20.18 15.05
C SER A 24 -11.82 -20.30 14.09
N ALA A 25 -12.11 -20.61 12.83
CA ALA A 25 -11.12 -20.50 11.76
C ALA A 25 -10.79 -19.02 11.48
N SER A 26 -9.70 -18.80 10.74
CA SER A 26 -9.28 -17.47 10.31
C SER A 26 -10.34 -16.81 9.42
N LEU A 27 -10.46 -15.49 9.51
CA LEU A 27 -11.18 -14.64 8.57
C LEU A 27 -10.54 -14.63 7.18
N ILE A 28 -9.27 -15.05 7.05
CA ILE A 28 -8.64 -15.26 5.74
C ILE A 28 -9.24 -16.54 5.14
N SER A 29 -10.09 -16.37 4.13
CA SER A 29 -10.71 -17.51 3.44
C SER A 29 -9.65 -18.43 2.83
N PRO A 30 -9.75 -19.77 3.03
CA PRO A 30 -8.91 -20.75 2.34
C PRO A 30 -9.27 -20.85 0.85
N ASN A 31 -10.47 -20.43 0.47
CA ASN A 31 -10.92 -20.44 -0.91
C ASN A 31 -10.37 -19.21 -1.68
N PRO A 32 -9.63 -19.40 -2.78
CA PRO A 32 -9.05 -18.29 -3.54
C PRO A 32 -10.07 -17.36 -4.22
N THR A 33 -11.34 -17.77 -4.34
CA THR A 33 -12.39 -16.94 -4.97
C THR A 33 -13.05 -15.96 -4.01
N THR A 34 -12.90 -16.17 -2.69
CA THR A 34 -13.48 -15.29 -1.65
C THR A 34 -12.39 -14.63 -0.81
N LEU A 35 -12.58 -13.35 -0.47
CA LEU A 35 -11.61 -12.64 0.36
C LEU A 35 -11.70 -13.10 1.82
N PHE A 36 -12.89 -13.13 2.39
CA PHE A 36 -13.08 -13.46 3.80
C PHE A 36 -13.92 -14.71 4.01
N THR A 37 -13.78 -15.32 5.18
CA THR A 37 -14.73 -16.33 5.66
C THR A 37 -16.09 -15.66 5.87
N ILE A 38 -17.08 -16.01 5.03
CA ILE A 38 -18.40 -15.34 4.95
C ILE A 38 -19.51 -16.06 5.73
N ALA A 39 -19.29 -17.30 6.14
CA ALA A 39 -20.25 -18.14 6.85
C ALA A 39 -19.53 -19.21 7.69
N GLY A 40 -20.25 -19.76 8.68
CA GLY A 40 -19.78 -20.76 9.62
C GLY A 40 -19.31 -22.05 8.96
N MET A 41 -19.96 -22.46 7.88
CA MET A 41 -19.66 -23.70 7.15
C MET A 41 -18.45 -23.64 6.23
N VAL A 42 -17.99 -22.44 5.82
CA VAL A 42 -16.93 -22.29 4.82
C VAL A 42 -15.64 -23.06 5.17
N PRO A 43 -15.17 -23.07 6.43
CA PRO A 43 -14.02 -23.87 6.83
C PRO A 43 -14.25 -25.40 6.73
N PHE A 44 -15.50 -25.83 6.69
CA PHE A 44 -15.91 -27.24 6.70
C PHE A 44 -16.31 -27.77 5.31
N ILE A 45 -16.29 -26.96 4.25
CA ILE A 45 -16.59 -27.38 2.86
C ILE A 45 -15.92 -28.70 2.47
N PRO A 46 -14.60 -28.90 2.72
CA PRO A 46 -13.94 -30.14 2.30
C PRO A 46 -14.50 -31.39 3.00
N TYR A 47 -15.07 -31.24 4.20
CA TYR A 47 -15.72 -32.33 4.92
C TYR A 47 -17.14 -32.57 4.41
N LEU A 48 -17.89 -31.50 4.13
CA LEU A 48 -19.26 -31.57 3.60
C LEU A 48 -19.30 -32.20 2.20
N LEU A 49 -18.29 -31.92 1.37
CA LEU A 49 -18.10 -32.55 0.05
C LEU A 49 -17.49 -33.96 0.12
N GLY A 50 -17.02 -34.40 1.29
CA GLY A 50 -16.35 -35.69 1.45
C GLY A 50 -14.93 -35.76 0.87
N GLU A 51 -14.32 -34.61 0.54
CA GLU A 51 -12.95 -34.51 0.04
C GLU A 51 -11.91 -34.82 1.13
N GLN A 52 -12.26 -34.53 2.39
CA GLN A 52 -11.44 -34.79 3.56
C GLN A 52 -12.25 -35.48 4.66
N THR A 53 -11.57 -36.26 5.50
CA THR A 53 -12.20 -36.86 6.67
C THR A 53 -12.32 -35.82 7.80
N PRO A 54 -13.53 -35.57 8.34
CA PRO A 54 -13.68 -34.64 9.47
C PRO A 54 -13.06 -35.22 10.74
N PRO A 55 -12.61 -34.38 11.68
CA PRO A 55 -12.09 -34.84 12.98
C PRO A 55 -13.16 -35.52 13.84
N LYS A 56 -14.44 -35.18 13.63
CA LYS A 56 -15.62 -35.83 14.19
C LYS A 56 -16.83 -35.60 13.28
N SER A 57 -17.75 -36.56 13.20
CA SER A 57 -18.98 -36.42 12.41
C SER A 57 -19.92 -35.32 12.89
N ARG A 58 -19.82 -34.91 14.16
CA ARG A 58 -20.57 -33.80 14.76
C ARG A 58 -19.61 -32.72 15.22
N MET A 59 -19.82 -31.48 14.79
CA MET A 59 -18.96 -30.34 15.14
C MET A 59 -19.79 -29.09 15.46
N THR A 60 -19.27 -28.20 16.30
CA THR A 60 -19.90 -26.90 16.56
C THR A 60 -18.85 -25.81 16.71
N SER A 61 -19.16 -24.58 16.31
CA SER A 61 -18.24 -23.45 16.42
C SER A 61 -18.95 -22.11 16.62
N ASN A 62 -18.21 -21.12 17.11
CA ASN A 62 -18.55 -19.70 17.02
C ASN A 62 -17.59 -19.05 16.01
N GLN A 63 -17.98 -19.03 14.74
CA GLN A 63 -17.12 -18.61 13.65
C GLN A 63 -17.16 -17.09 13.44
N LYS A 64 -15.96 -16.48 13.42
CA LYS A 64 -15.76 -15.11 12.92
C LYS A 64 -16.12 -15.03 11.44
N CYS A 65 -17.01 -14.12 11.07
CA CYS A 65 -17.42 -13.90 9.68
C CYS A 65 -17.30 -12.43 9.28
N VAL A 66 -16.92 -12.18 8.02
CA VAL A 66 -16.92 -10.84 7.42
C VAL A 66 -17.67 -10.84 6.10
N ARG A 67 -18.66 -9.95 5.96
CA ARG A 67 -19.38 -9.69 4.72
C ARG A 67 -19.29 -8.22 4.35
N THR A 68 -18.98 -7.95 3.09
CA THR A 68 -18.79 -6.57 2.58
C THR A 68 -19.80 -6.17 1.52
N LEU A 69 -20.72 -7.07 1.14
CA LEU A 69 -21.75 -6.81 0.14
C LEU A 69 -22.68 -5.68 0.60
N ASP A 70 -23.05 -5.70 1.88
CA ASP A 70 -24.01 -4.76 2.47
C ASP A 70 -23.34 -3.69 3.33
N ILE A 71 -22.06 -3.38 3.05
CA ILE A 71 -21.29 -2.39 3.83
C ILE A 71 -21.94 -1.00 3.85
N ASP A 72 -22.74 -0.69 2.82
CA ASP A 72 -23.46 0.58 2.72
C ASP A 72 -24.78 0.61 3.53
N GLU A 73 -25.27 -0.54 4.00
CA GLU A 73 -26.43 -0.68 4.90
C GLU A 73 -26.04 -0.63 6.39
N VAL A 74 -24.74 -0.71 6.68
CA VAL A 74 -24.19 -0.58 8.04
C VAL A 74 -24.54 0.80 8.61
N GLY A 75 -25.05 0.79 9.83
CA GLY A 75 -25.55 1.93 10.59
C GLY A 75 -26.97 2.38 10.24
N LYS A 76 -27.48 2.06 9.04
CA LYS A 76 -28.82 2.46 8.58
C LYS A 76 -29.90 1.48 9.00
N THR A 77 -29.59 0.20 8.93
CA THR A 77 -30.51 -0.88 9.33
C THR A 77 -30.17 -1.40 10.72
N THR A 78 -31.12 -2.06 11.37
CA THR A 78 -30.95 -2.60 12.73
C THR A 78 -30.14 -3.91 12.77
N ARG A 79 -29.83 -4.51 11.63
CA ARG A 79 -29.39 -5.92 11.52
C ARG A 79 -28.13 -6.19 10.70
N HIS A 80 -27.65 -5.25 9.89
CA HIS A 80 -26.46 -5.45 9.04
C HIS A 80 -25.19 -5.04 9.77
N GLY A 81 -24.18 -5.89 9.79
CA GLY A 81 -22.83 -5.58 10.29
C GLY A 81 -21.78 -6.12 9.33
N THR A 82 -20.59 -5.51 9.33
CA THR A 82 -19.49 -5.97 8.47
C THR A 82 -18.86 -7.24 9.03
N PHE A 83 -18.52 -7.21 10.32
CA PHE A 83 -18.11 -8.37 11.11
C PHE A 83 -19.29 -8.85 11.94
N PHE A 84 -19.46 -10.16 12.02
CA PHE A 84 -20.43 -10.80 12.89
C PHE A 84 -19.96 -12.21 13.26
N GLN A 85 -20.60 -12.77 14.26
CA GLN A 85 -20.29 -14.06 14.83
C GLN A 85 -21.40 -15.04 14.47
N MET A 86 -21.03 -16.15 13.83
CA MET A 86 -21.98 -17.16 13.40
C MET A 86 -21.78 -18.42 14.24
N LEU A 87 -22.76 -18.70 15.10
CA LEU A 87 -22.86 -19.95 15.82
C LEU A 87 -23.36 -21.02 14.85
N GLY A 88 -22.68 -22.16 14.80
CA GLY A 88 -23.07 -23.27 13.93
C GLY A 88 -22.88 -24.63 14.58
N ASN A 89 -23.80 -25.53 14.28
CA ASN A 89 -23.68 -26.97 14.47
C ASN A 89 -23.71 -27.67 13.12
N PHE A 90 -22.81 -28.64 12.96
CA PHE A 90 -22.55 -29.33 11.71
C PHE A 90 -22.65 -30.84 11.91
N SER A 91 -23.33 -31.51 11.00
CA SER A 91 -23.45 -32.97 10.92
C SER A 91 -22.93 -33.46 9.58
N ILE A 92 -21.93 -34.34 9.58
CA ILE A 92 -21.37 -34.94 8.36
C ILE A 92 -21.81 -36.40 8.31
N GLY A 93 -22.88 -36.67 7.56
CA GLY A 93 -23.43 -38.02 7.35
C GLY A 93 -23.94 -38.75 8.59
N ASP A 94 -24.35 -38.03 9.63
CA ASP A 94 -24.82 -38.62 10.90
C ASP A 94 -26.31 -38.35 11.18
N TYR A 95 -26.66 -37.18 11.72
CA TYR A 95 -28.05 -36.74 11.87
C TYR A 95 -28.47 -35.74 10.78
N PHE A 96 -29.78 -35.56 10.58
CA PHE A 96 -30.32 -34.66 9.55
C PHE A 96 -31.44 -33.76 10.12
N LYS A 97 -32.55 -33.58 9.39
CA LYS A 97 -33.61 -32.60 9.70
C LYS A 97 -34.25 -32.77 11.08
N GLU A 98 -34.55 -34.00 11.49
CA GLU A 98 -35.29 -34.27 12.72
C GLU A 98 -34.52 -33.76 13.94
N GLU A 99 -33.27 -34.19 14.11
CA GLU A 99 -32.43 -33.74 15.21
C GLU A 99 -32.01 -32.27 15.06
N ALA A 100 -31.77 -31.76 13.85
CA ALA A 100 -31.41 -30.36 13.65
C ALA A 100 -32.53 -29.41 14.12
N ILE A 101 -33.78 -29.71 13.73
CA ILE A 101 -34.96 -28.95 14.15
C ILE A 101 -35.20 -29.11 15.65
N HIS A 102 -35.11 -30.34 16.17
CA HIS A 102 -35.26 -30.62 17.61
C HIS A 102 -34.25 -29.83 18.44
N TYR A 103 -32.96 -29.87 18.08
CA TYR A 103 -31.92 -29.17 18.82
C TYR A 103 -32.10 -27.65 18.81
N ALA A 104 -32.51 -27.08 17.68
CA ALA A 104 -32.78 -25.65 17.59
C ALA A 104 -34.00 -25.26 18.45
N TRP A 105 -35.08 -26.02 18.36
CA TRP A 105 -36.31 -25.78 19.11
C TRP A 105 -36.12 -25.89 20.63
N GLU A 106 -35.47 -26.97 21.08
CA GLU A 106 -35.17 -27.20 22.51
C GLU A 106 -34.32 -26.05 23.05
N LEU A 107 -33.23 -25.68 22.37
CA LEU A 107 -32.34 -24.62 22.83
C LEU A 107 -33.03 -23.26 22.90
N LEU A 108 -33.86 -22.91 21.90
CA LEU A 108 -34.57 -21.64 21.86
C LEU A 108 -35.64 -21.51 22.94
N THR A 109 -36.45 -22.54 23.13
CA THR A 109 -37.67 -22.48 23.97
C THR A 109 -37.43 -22.88 25.43
N THR A 110 -36.42 -23.71 25.71
CA THR A 110 -36.11 -24.12 27.08
C THR A 110 -35.82 -22.91 27.97
N PRO A 111 -36.41 -22.80 29.17
CA PRO A 111 -36.19 -21.68 30.08
C PRO A 111 -34.71 -21.42 30.40
N GLN A 112 -34.36 -20.15 30.62
CA GLN A 112 -32.96 -19.75 30.82
C GLN A 112 -32.30 -20.36 32.06
N ASP A 113 -33.08 -20.63 33.11
CA ASP A 113 -32.64 -21.30 34.34
C ASP A 113 -32.39 -22.81 34.15
N GLN A 114 -32.94 -23.39 33.09
CA GLN A 114 -32.74 -24.78 32.67
C GLN A 114 -31.67 -24.94 31.57
N GLY A 115 -31.10 -23.82 31.11
CA GLY A 115 -29.98 -23.82 30.16
C GLY A 115 -30.33 -23.51 28.72
N GLY A 116 -31.60 -23.22 28.38
CA GLY A 116 -32.00 -22.71 27.06
C GLY A 116 -32.02 -21.19 26.96
N TYR A 117 -32.62 -20.62 25.91
CA TYR A 117 -32.73 -19.17 25.72
C TYR A 117 -34.04 -18.57 26.24
N GLY A 118 -35.06 -19.40 26.44
CA GLY A 118 -36.34 -19.02 27.02
C GLY A 118 -37.16 -18.08 26.13
N PHE A 119 -37.04 -18.21 24.80
CA PHE A 119 -37.95 -17.53 23.89
C PHE A 119 -39.36 -18.09 24.03
N ASP A 120 -40.34 -17.19 23.98
CA ASP A 120 -41.75 -17.54 23.96
C ASP A 120 -42.10 -18.24 22.63
N PRO A 121 -42.55 -19.51 22.64
CA PRO A 121 -42.92 -20.22 21.42
C PRO A 121 -43.92 -19.47 20.53
N GLU A 122 -44.84 -18.69 21.12
CA GLU A 122 -45.84 -17.91 20.38
C GLU A 122 -45.22 -16.75 19.58
N LYS A 123 -43.97 -16.35 19.90
CA LYS A 123 -43.25 -15.31 19.16
C LYS A 123 -42.33 -15.87 18.08
N LEU A 124 -42.19 -17.19 17.99
CA LEU A 124 -41.33 -17.82 17.00
C LEU A 124 -42.10 -18.05 15.71
N TRP A 125 -41.45 -17.74 14.60
CA TRP A 125 -41.93 -17.96 13.24
C TRP A 125 -40.92 -18.82 12.50
N VAL A 126 -41.36 -19.67 11.57
CA VAL A 126 -40.45 -20.46 10.74
C VAL A 126 -40.81 -20.34 9.27
N THR A 127 -39.80 -20.28 8.41
CA THR A 127 -39.95 -20.37 6.95
C THR A 127 -39.44 -21.74 6.49
N THR A 128 -40.02 -22.27 5.42
CA THR A 128 -39.60 -23.56 4.82
C THR A 128 -39.59 -23.47 3.30
N PHE A 129 -38.69 -24.22 2.68
CA PHE A 129 -38.63 -24.33 1.23
C PHE A 129 -39.91 -24.94 0.62
N THR A 130 -40.36 -24.43 -0.53
CA THR A 130 -41.59 -24.86 -1.22
C THR A 130 -41.78 -26.37 -1.26
N ASP A 131 -40.72 -27.12 -1.60
CA ASP A 131 -40.80 -28.56 -1.81
C ASP A 131 -40.36 -29.41 -0.58
N ASP A 132 -40.24 -28.82 0.61
CA ASP A 132 -39.79 -29.51 1.83
C ASP A 132 -40.93 -29.83 2.84
N GLU A 133 -41.77 -30.80 2.50
CA GLU A 133 -42.86 -31.25 3.39
C GLU A 133 -42.35 -32.03 4.63
N GLU A 134 -41.14 -32.59 4.53
CA GLU A 134 -40.48 -33.31 5.62
C GLU A 134 -40.18 -32.35 6.78
N ALA A 135 -39.50 -31.23 6.50
CA ALA A 135 -39.21 -30.21 7.52
C ALA A 135 -40.50 -29.66 8.15
N ARG A 136 -41.53 -29.39 7.34
CA ARG A 136 -42.84 -28.92 7.84
C ARG A 136 -43.50 -29.90 8.79
N SER A 137 -43.39 -31.20 8.51
CA SER A 137 -43.96 -32.24 9.36
C SER A 137 -43.20 -32.36 10.68
N ILE A 138 -41.88 -32.24 10.66
CA ILE A 138 -41.03 -32.28 11.86
C ILE A 138 -41.34 -31.10 12.79
N TRP A 139 -41.39 -29.87 12.25
CA TRP A 139 -41.77 -28.69 13.05
C TRP A 139 -43.12 -28.86 13.76
N LYS A 140 -44.13 -29.40 13.08
CA LYS A 140 -45.44 -29.70 13.69
C LYS A 140 -45.34 -30.71 14.83
N ASN A 141 -44.47 -31.71 14.68
CA ASN A 141 -44.27 -32.75 15.70
C ASN A 141 -43.53 -32.24 16.94
N GLU A 142 -42.64 -31.26 16.78
CA GLU A 142 -42.00 -30.53 17.90
C GLU A 142 -42.98 -29.62 18.68
N GLY A 143 -44.20 -29.45 18.17
CA GLY A 143 -45.24 -28.62 18.78
C GLY A 143 -45.22 -27.16 18.32
N PHE A 144 -44.55 -26.85 17.20
CA PHE A 144 -44.60 -25.52 16.58
C PHE A 144 -46.01 -25.23 16.00
N ASP A 145 -46.50 -24.00 16.19
CA ASP A 145 -47.81 -23.58 15.66
C ASP A 145 -47.77 -23.39 14.13
N PRO A 146 -48.53 -24.18 13.35
CA PRO A 146 -48.57 -24.02 11.89
C PRO A 146 -49.01 -22.64 11.40
N GLU A 147 -49.72 -21.84 12.21
CA GLU A 147 -50.13 -20.48 11.82
C GLU A 147 -48.93 -19.52 11.68
N HIS A 148 -47.82 -19.81 12.35
CA HIS A 148 -46.57 -19.03 12.26
C HIS A 148 -45.55 -19.62 11.27
N MET A 149 -45.99 -20.54 10.39
CA MET A 149 -45.17 -21.17 9.37
C MET A 149 -45.43 -20.57 7.98
N GLN A 150 -44.38 -20.13 7.29
CA GLN A 150 -44.46 -19.62 5.92
C GLN A 150 -43.64 -20.46 4.94
N ILE A 151 -44.02 -20.43 3.67
CA ILE A 151 -43.39 -21.24 2.61
C ILE A 151 -42.77 -20.27 1.59
N PHE A 152 -41.44 -20.30 1.44
CA PHE A 152 -40.73 -19.50 0.45
C PHE A 152 -40.04 -20.34 -0.61
N GLY A 153 -39.68 -19.67 -1.71
CA GLY A 153 -38.97 -20.26 -2.83
C GLY A 153 -37.46 -20.29 -2.63
N MET A 154 -36.76 -20.57 -3.72
CA MET A 154 -35.32 -20.73 -3.77
C MET A 154 -34.52 -19.47 -3.42
N GLU A 155 -35.12 -18.29 -3.59
CA GLU A 155 -34.48 -17.02 -3.26
C GLU A 155 -34.21 -16.87 -1.75
N ASP A 156 -35.06 -17.47 -0.91
CA ASP A 156 -35.02 -17.29 0.54
C ASP A 156 -34.67 -18.59 1.26
N ASN A 157 -35.29 -19.72 0.89
CA ASN A 157 -35.12 -21.00 1.58
C ASN A 157 -34.29 -22.05 0.81
N PHE A 158 -33.34 -21.62 -0.02
CA PHE A 158 -32.32 -22.52 -0.58
C PHE A 158 -30.94 -21.88 -0.45
N TRP A 159 -30.06 -22.54 0.29
CA TRP A 159 -28.78 -21.95 0.69
C TRP A 159 -27.61 -22.55 -0.08
N THR A 160 -26.67 -21.68 -0.47
CA THR A 160 -25.37 -22.05 -1.06
C THR A 160 -24.31 -21.03 -0.65
N THR A 161 -23.03 -21.38 -0.80
CA THR A 161 -21.91 -20.46 -0.52
C THR A 161 -21.76 -19.31 -1.52
N GLY A 162 -22.62 -19.22 -2.54
CA GLY A 162 -22.49 -18.27 -3.65
C GLY A 162 -21.42 -18.67 -4.69
N GLY A 163 -20.86 -19.87 -4.57
CA GLY A 163 -19.93 -20.49 -5.52
C GLY A 163 -20.10 -22.01 -5.53
N PRO A 164 -19.23 -22.74 -6.27
CA PRO A 164 -19.28 -24.20 -6.29
C PRO A 164 -19.07 -24.80 -4.90
N GLY A 165 -19.90 -25.77 -4.52
CA GLY A 165 -19.84 -26.40 -3.19
C GLY A 165 -21.14 -27.08 -2.78
N PRO A 166 -21.31 -27.39 -1.49
CA PRO A 166 -22.55 -27.95 -0.98
C PRO A 166 -23.68 -26.91 -0.98
N GLY A 167 -24.92 -27.39 -1.08
CA GLY A 167 -26.13 -26.59 -1.01
C GLY A 167 -27.36 -27.44 -0.72
N GLY A 168 -28.46 -26.78 -0.36
CA GLY A 168 -29.71 -27.47 -0.04
C GLY A 168 -30.84 -26.55 0.36
N PRO A 169 -32.07 -27.09 0.49
CA PRO A 169 -33.18 -26.36 1.08
C PRO A 169 -32.86 -26.03 2.54
N CYS A 170 -33.41 -24.94 3.04
CA CYS A 170 -33.27 -24.57 4.45
C CYS A 170 -34.60 -24.20 5.10
N SER A 171 -34.57 -24.11 6.43
CA SER A 171 -35.65 -23.59 7.25
C SER A 171 -35.10 -22.56 8.22
N GLU A 172 -35.60 -21.34 8.13
CA GLU A 172 -35.12 -20.23 8.96
C GLU A 172 -36.10 -19.95 10.10
N ILE A 173 -35.55 -19.60 11.27
CA ILE A 173 -36.30 -19.29 12.48
C ILE A 173 -36.23 -17.80 12.74
N TYR A 174 -37.39 -17.20 12.98
CA TYR A 174 -37.59 -15.78 13.19
C TYR A 174 -38.21 -15.50 14.57
N VAL A 175 -37.90 -14.34 15.13
CA VAL A 175 -38.54 -13.82 16.35
C VAL A 175 -39.40 -12.61 16.01
N ASP A 176 -40.68 -12.64 16.41
CA ASP A 176 -41.57 -11.50 16.41
C ASP A 176 -41.24 -10.56 17.57
N ARG A 177 -40.75 -9.35 17.24
CA ARG A 177 -40.42 -8.31 18.22
C ARG A 177 -41.63 -7.55 18.75
N GLY A 178 -42.76 -7.63 18.06
CA GLY A 178 -44.01 -6.95 18.41
C GLY A 178 -44.45 -5.86 17.42
N PRO A 179 -45.73 -5.43 17.47
CA PRO A 179 -46.34 -4.51 16.52
C PRO A 179 -45.67 -3.13 16.42
N GLU A 180 -44.93 -2.69 17.45
CA GLU A 180 -44.20 -1.43 17.45
C GLU A 180 -43.02 -1.40 16.46
N TYR A 181 -42.60 -2.56 15.95
CA TYR A 181 -41.44 -2.71 15.08
C TYR A 181 -41.75 -2.89 13.58
N GLY A 182 -43.03 -3.01 13.20
CA GLY A 182 -43.38 -3.23 11.80
C GLY A 182 -44.75 -3.85 11.57
N ARG A 183 -45.03 -4.17 10.32
CA ARG A 183 -46.31 -4.73 9.88
C ARG A 183 -46.48 -6.18 10.35
N ASP A 184 -47.73 -6.56 10.59
CA ASP A 184 -48.10 -7.93 10.91
C ASP A 184 -48.17 -8.83 9.67
N GLY A 185 -48.08 -10.14 9.86
CA GLY A 185 -48.17 -11.13 8.78
C GLY A 185 -46.90 -11.97 8.53
N GLY A 186 -46.01 -12.06 9.53
CA GLY A 186 -44.81 -12.92 9.49
C GLY A 186 -43.65 -12.34 8.66
N PRO A 187 -42.56 -13.13 8.51
CA PRO A 187 -41.36 -12.75 7.76
C PRO A 187 -41.63 -12.18 6.35
N ALA A 188 -42.64 -12.70 5.63
CA ALA A 188 -43.02 -12.21 4.30
C ALA A 188 -43.51 -10.76 4.28
N ALA A 189 -44.00 -10.26 5.42
CA ALA A 189 -44.57 -8.93 5.54
C ALA A 189 -43.55 -7.87 5.99
N ASP A 190 -42.61 -8.24 6.87
CA ASP A 190 -41.70 -7.27 7.50
C ASP A 190 -40.45 -7.88 8.18
N GLU A 191 -39.29 -7.73 7.56
CA GLU A 191 -37.99 -8.18 8.12
C GLU A 191 -37.42 -7.27 9.23
N THR A 192 -38.13 -6.22 9.63
CA THR A 192 -37.75 -5.34 10.75
C THR A 192 -38.41 -5.79 12.06
N ARG A 193 -39.67 -6.25 11.97
CA ARG A 193 -40.42 -6.85 13.07
C ARG A 193 -40.05 -8.32 13.29
N PHE A 194 -40.03 -9.10 12.22
CA PHE A 194 -39.68 -10.52 12.26
C PHE A 194 -38.20 -10.68 11.91
N ILE A 195 -37.39 -11.04 12.90
CA ILE A 195 -35.93 -11.08 12.73
C ILE A 195 -35.47 -12.52 12.68
N GLU A 196 -34.84 -12.90 11.57
CA GLU A 196 -34.16 -14.18 11.40
C GLU A 196 -33.00 -14.28 12.40
N ILE A 197 -33.00 -15.34 13.20
CA ILE A 197 -32.00 -15.59 14.24
C ILE A 197 -31.20 -16.87 14.00
N TRP A 198 -31.72 -17.80 13.19
CA TRP A 198 -31.11 -19.10 12.95
C TRP A 198 -31.60 -19.70 11.63
N ASP A 199 -30.67 -20.01 10.74
CA ASP A 199 -30.91 -20.76 9.51
C ASP A 199 -30.47 -22.23 9.67
N LEU A 200 -31.34 -23.18 9.31
CA LEU A 200 -31.10 -24.61 9.31
C LEU A 200 -31.01 -25.13 7.87
N VAL A 201 -29.79 -25.31 7.36
CA VAL A 201 -29.53 -25.74 5.99
C VAL A 201 -29.42 -27.26 5.92
N PHE A 202 -30.27 -27.86 5.09
CA PHE A 202 -30.36 -29.30 4.88
C PHE A 202 -29.57 -29.70 3.64
N GLU A 203 -28.25 -29.65 3.74
CA GLU A 203 -27.35 -29.89 2.61
C GLU A 203 -27.49 -31.30 2.05
N ASN A 204 -27.97 -31.39 0.82
CA ASN A 204 -28.17 -32.64 0.10
C ASN A 204 -27.73 -32.58 -1.37
N TYR A 205 -27.30 -31.42 -1.86
CA TYR A 205 -26.88 -31.20 -3.25
C TYR A 205 -25.48 -30.63 -3.36
N GLU A 206 -24.76 -31.04 -4.40
CA GLU A 206 -23.61 -30.31 -4.91
C GLU A 206 -24.09 -29.31 -5.97
N VAL A 207 -23.63 -28.06 -5.87
CA VAL A 207 -23.98 -26.99 -6.80
C VAL A 207 -22.75 -26.41 -7.48
N ASP A 208 -22.91 -25.99 -8.72
CA ASP A 208 -21.91 -25.24 -9.48
C ASP A 208 -22.55 -24.11 -10.30
N ASN A 209 -21.72 -23.34 -11.00
CA ASN A 209 -22.14 -22.24 -11.89
C ASN A 209 -23.13 -21.25 -11.25
N VAL A 210 -22.99 -21.00 -9.94
CA VAL A 210 -23.85 -20.10 -9.17
C VAL A 210 -23.63 -18.66 -9.63
N LYS A 211 -24.70 -18.03 -10.13
CA LYS A 211 -24.71 -16.63 -10.58
C LYS A 211 -25.58 -15.74 -9.71
N SER A 212 -26.62 -16.31 -9.12
CA SER A 212 -27.49 -15.66 -8.13
C SER A 212 -28.10 -16.72 -7.21
N LYS A 213 -28.93 -16.30 -6.26
CA LYS A 213 -29.69 -17.22 -5.40
C LYS A 213 -30.65 -18.14 -6.16
N THR A 214 -31.06 -17.76 -7.37
CA THR A 214 -32.05 -18.47 -8.19
C THR A 214 -31.50 -18.97 -9.53
N ASP A 215 -30.29 -18.56 -9.92
CA ASP A 215 -29.58 -19.01 -11.12
C ASP A 215 -28.31 -19.76 -10.70
N LEU A 216 -28.44 -21.08 -10.56
CA LEU A 216 -27.37 -22.03 -10.25
C LEU A 216 -27.67 -23.39 -10.90
N HIS A 217 -26.67 -24.25 -10.96
CA HIS A 217 -26.82 -25.61 -11.47
C HIS A 217 -26.58 -26.62 -10.34
N ILE A 218 -27.57 -27.48 -10.10
CA ILE A 218 -27.43 -28.63 -9.20
C ILE A 218 -26.73 -29.74 -9.98
N VAL A 219 -25.50 -30.06 -9.57
CA VAL A 219 -24.67 -31.10 -10.19
C VAL A 219 -25.25 -32.48 -9.91
N GLY A 220 -25.69 -32.71 -8.67
CA GLY A 220 -26.23 -33.98 -8.19
C GLY A 220 -26.40 -33.99 -6.68
N GLU A 221 -26.80 -35.14 -6.14
CA GLU A 221 -26.86 -35.33 -4.68
C GLU A 221 -25.44 -35.50 -4.09
N LEU A 222 -25.23 -34.96 -2.88
CA LEU A 222 -24.01 -35.20 -2.13
C LEU A 222 -23.89 -36.69 -1.74
N ALA A 223 -22.65 -37.17 -1.56
CA ALA A 223 -22.40 -38.55 -1.15
C ALA A 223 -23.02 -38.91 0.21
N GLN A 224 -23.19 -37.90 1.08
CA GLN A 224 -23.84 -38.00 2.38
C GLN A 224 -24.70 -36.75 2.58
N LYS A 225 -25.83 -36.90 3.28
CA LYS A 225 -26.64 -35.75 3.71
C LYS A 225 -25.97 -35.11 4.92
N ASN A 226 -25.90 -33.79 4.92
CA ASN A 226 -25.23 -33.04 5.97
C ASN A 226 -26.15 -31.98 6.58
N ILE A 227 -25.80 -31.50 7.76
CA ILE A 227 -26.41 -30.32 8.37
C ILE A 227 -25.36 -29.22 8.43
N ASP A 228 -25.73 -28.05 7.92
CA ASP A 228 -25.12 -26.77 8.22
C ASP A 228 -26.16 -25.91 8.91
N THR A 229 -25.76 -25.18 9.94
CA THR A 229 -26.63 -24.19 10.57
C THR A 229 -25.87 -22.91 10.85
N GLY A 230 -26.59 -21.79 10.79
CA GLY A 230 -26.05 -20.48 11.06
C GLY A 230 -26.99 -19.67 11.95
N ALA A 231 -26.66 -19.55 13.24
CA ALA A 231 -27.30 -18.62 14.15
C ALA A 231 -26.47 -17.33 14.29
N GLY A 232 -27.10 -16.19 13.99
CA GLY A 232 -26.47 -14.89 14.12
C GLY A 232 -26.36 -14.47 15.59
N LEU A 233 -25.16 -14.56 16.17
CA LEU A 233 -24.96 -14.29 17.60
C LEU A 233 -25.33 -12.85 17.97
N GLU A 234 -24.98 -11.86 17.15
CA GLU A 234 -25.37 -10.47 17.39
C GLU A 234 -26.89 -10.29 17.44
N ARG A 235 -27.63 -11.04 16.61
CA ARG A 235 -29.10 -10.98 16.56
C ARG A 235 -29.72 -11.59 17.80
N LEU A 236 -29.24 -12.77 18.22
CA LEU A 236 -29.63 -13.37 19.49
C LEU A 236 -29.30 -12.45 20.67
N ALA A 237 -28.10 -11.87 20.68
CA ALA A 237 -27.63 -11.03 21.77
C ALA A 237 -28.49 -9.80 21.99
N TYR A 238 -28.81 -9.04 20.94
CA TYR A 238 -29.59 -7.82 21.14
C TYR A 238 -31.02 -8.13 21.61
N LEU A 239 -31.63 -9.23 21.12
CA LEU A 239 -32.95 -9.68 21.60
C LEU A 239 -32.89 -10.09 23.07
N MET A 240 -31.91 -10.92 23.45
CA MET A 240 -31.71 -11.39 24.83
C MET A 240 -31.27 -10.30 25.81
N GLN A 241 -30.81 -9.15 25.31
CA GLN A 241 -30.44 -7.98 26.10
C GLN A 241 -31.52 -6.90 26.09
N GLY A 242 -32.62 -7.08 25.36
CA GLY A 242 -33.71 -6.10 25.25
C GLY A 242 -33.28 -4.79 24.56
N LYS A 243 -32.37 -4.90 23.58
CA LYS A 243 -31.82 -3.76 22.82
C LYS A 243 -32.57 -3.55 21.51
N GLN A 244 -32.36 -2.40 20.86
CA GLN A 244 -33.14 -2.04 19.67
C GLN A 244 -32.50 -2.53 18.35
N ASN A 245 -31.19 -2.75 18.34
CA ASN A 245 -30.40 -3.16 17.19
C ASN A 245 -29.09 -3.84 17.63
N ILE A 246 -28.35 -4.41 16.67
CA ILE A 246 -27.09 -5.14 16.92
C ILE A 246 -25.96 -4.26 17.50
N TYR A 247 -25.99 -2.94 17.32
CA TYR A 247 -24.93 -2.03 17.76
C TYR A 247 -25.03 -1.67 19.24
N GLU A 248 -26.18 -1.92 19.85
CA GLU A 248 -26.47 -1.65 21.26
C GLU A 248 -26.14 -2.83 22.19
N THR A 249 -25.56 -3.89 21.63
CA THR A 249 -25.05 -5.05 22.37
C THR A 249 -23.81 -4.67 23.20
N ASP A 250 -23.56 -5.45 24.24
CA ASP A 250 -22.39 -5.27 25.14
C ASP A 250 -21.02 -5.35 24.43
N GLU A 251 -20.94 -6.01 23.27
CA GLU A 251 -19.71 -6.13 22.47
C GLU A 251 -19.48 -4.98 21.48
N VAL A 252 -20.48 -4.12 21.24
CA VAL A 252 -20.42 -3.05 20.23
C VAL A 252 -20.64 -1.67 20.84
N PHE A 253 -21.61 -1.54 21.75
CA PHE A 253 -22.01 -0.28 22.35
C PHE A 253 -20.87 0.48 23.07
N PRO A 254 -19.90 -0.18 23.74
CA PRO A 254 -18.79 0.55 24.37
C PRO A 254 -18.01 1.46 23.41
N VAL A 255 -17.91 1.09 22.13
CA VAL A 255 -17.25 1.93 21.11
C VAL A 255 -18.11 3.15 20.77
N ILE A 256 -19.45 3.02 20.79
CA ILE A 256 -20.37 4.17 20.65
C ILE A 256 -20.15 5.14 21.82
N GLU A 257 -20.11 4.65 23.07
CA GLU A 257 -19.86 5.51 24.24
C GLU A 257 -18.50 6.21 24.17
N ALA A 258 -17.47 5.54 23.64
CA ALA A 258 -16.17 6.15 23.39
C ALA A 258 -16.26 7.25 22.32
N ALA A 259 -16.99 7.02 21.23
CA ALA A 259 -17.21 8.02 20.18
C ALA A 259 -18.05 9.22 20.66
N GLU A 260 -19.05 9.02 21.52
CA GLU A 260 -19.81 10.10 22.17
C GLU A 260 -18.88 11.01 22.98
N ARG A 261 -18.00 10.42 23.79
CA ARG A 261 -17.02 11.18 24.60
C ARG A 261 -16.06 12.01 23.73
N LEU A 262 -15.58 11.45 22.62
CA LEU A 262 -14.65 12.13 21.72
C LEU A 262 -15.35 13.26 20.94
N SER A 263 -16.59 13.06 20.51
CA SER A 263 -17.33 14.02 19.69
C SER A 263 -18.08 15.09 20.49
N GLY A 264 -18.39 14.82 21.77
CA GLY A 264 -19.29 15.64 22.58
C GLY A 264 -20.76 15.59 22.13
N ARG A 265 -21.11 14.70 21.18
CA ARG A 265 -22.48 14.42 20.74
C ARG A 265 -22.99 13.17 21.45
N LYS A 266 -24.33 13.04 21.50
CA LYS A 266 -24.99 11.93 22.19
C LYS A 266 -25.78 11.04 21.21
N TYR A 267 -25.63 9.73 21.34
CA TYR A 267 -26.36 8.71 20.60
C TYR A 267 -27.83 8.70 21.04
N GLY A 268 -28.74 8.64 20.07
CA GLY A 268 -30.20 8.71 20.27
C GLY A 268 -30.80 10.12 20.19
N GLU A 269 -29.99 11.17 20.01
CA GLU A 269 -30.50 12.55 19.87
C GLU A 269 -30.69 12.98 18.40
N ASP A 270 -29.92 12.42 17.46
CA ASP A 270 -29.96 12.77 16.04
C ASP A 270 -29.68 11.53 15.17
N GLU A 271 -30.65 11.13 14.34
CA GLU A 271 -30.54 9.89 13.57
C GLU A 271 -29.35 9.91 12.59
N ALA A 272 -29.01 11.06 12.01
CA ALA A 272 -27.87 11.15 11.11
C ALA A 272 -26.54 10.94 11.85
N ALA A 273 -26.39 11.48 13.05
CA ALA A 273 -25.27 11.19 13.93
C ALA A 273 -25.26 9.73 14.41
N ASP A 274 -26.42 9.16 14.73
CA ASP A 274 -26.55 7.76 15.17
C ASP A 274 -26.06 6.78 14.11
N VAL A 275 -26.38 7.01 12.85
CA VAL A 275 -25.82 6.22 11.74
C VAL A 275 -24.30 6.27 11.75
N LYS A 276 -23.68 7.45 11.96
CA LYS A 276 -22.22 7.58 12.02
C LYS A 276 -21.62 6.90 13.25
N PHE A 277 -22.27 6.99 14.42
CA PHE A 277 -21.85 6.26 15.62
C PHE A 277 -21.86 4.74 15.41
N ARG A 278 -22.93 4.21 14.80
CA ARG A 278 -23.06 2.78 14.49
C ARG A 278 -21.99 2.31 13.49
N VAL A 279 -21.73 3.10 12.44
CA VAL A 279 -20.66 2.82 11.47
C VAL A 279 -19.29 2.77 12.15
N VAL A 280 -18.99 3.73 13.03
CA VAL A 280 -17.74 3.75 13.80
C VAL A 280 -17.59 2.48 14.64
N ALA A 281 -18.63 2.11 15.38
CA ALA A 281 -18.58 0.94 16.26
C ALA A 281 -18.40 -0.38 15.49
N ASP A 282 -19.15 -0.58 14.39
CA ASP A 282 -19.03 -1.76 13.53
C ASP A 282 -17.64 -1.85 12.88
N HIS A 283 -17.17 -0.76 12.28
CA HIS A 283 -15.95 -0.79 11.47
C HIS A 283 -14.69 -0.90 12.34
N VAL A 284 -14.66 -0.29 13.53
CA VAL A 284 -13.55 -0.48 14.49
C VAL A 284 -13.46 -1.93 14.93
N ARG A 285 -14.59 -2.55 15.29
CA ARG A 285 -14.68 -3.97 15.66
C ARG A 285 -14.26 -4.88 14.51
N SER A 286 -14.72 -4.58 13.30
CA SER A 286 -14.39 -5.34 12.10
C SER A 286 -12.90 -5.24 11.76
N ALA A 287 -12.33 -4.03 11.82
CA ALA A 287 -10.91 -3.81 11.57
C ALA A 287 -10.03 -4.56 12.59
N LEU A 288 -10.39 -4.50 13.88
CA LEU A 288 -9.72 -5.25 14.95
C LEU A 288 -9.65 -6.75 14.61
N MET A 289 -10.79 -7.37 14.28
CA MET A 289 -10.85 -8.80 14.00
C MET A 289 -10.07 -9.20 12.76
N ILE A 290 -10.23 -8.43 11.67
CA ILE A 290 -9.51 -8.66 10.41
C ILE A 290 -7.98 -8.55 10.62
N MET A 291 -7.54 -7.56 11.40
CA MET A 291 -6.11 -7.34 11.66
C MET A 291 -5.51 -8.37 12.60
N SER A 292 -6.29 -8.85 13.56
CA SER A 292 -5.87 -9.90 14.50
C SER A 292 -5.62 -11.22 13.78
N ASP A 293 -6.35 -11.50 12.70
CA ASP A 293 -6.11 -12.64 11.80
C ASP A 293 -4.99 -12.38 10.76
N GLY A 294 -4.17 -11.35 10.95
CA GLY A 294 -2.94 -11.11 10.18
C GLY A 294 -3.09 -10.24 8.94
N VAL A 295 -4.29 -9.72 8.63
CA VAL A 295 -4.46 -8.77 7.53
C VAL A 295 -3.90 -7.40 7.93
N ARG A 296 -3.29 -6.69 6.97
CA ARG A 296 -2.76 -5.33 7.16
C ARG A 296 -3.29 -4.40 6.07
N PRO A 297 -3.44 -3.08 6.34
CA PRO A 297 -3.94 -2.12 5.35
C PRO A 297 -3.08 -2.12 4.07
N SER A 298 -3.72 -2.21 2.91
CA SER A 298 -3.04 -2.23 1.60
C SER A 298 -3.94 -1.67 0.49
N ASN A 299 -3.43 -1.51 -0.73
CA ASN A 299 -4.23 -1.04 -1.88
C ASN A 299 -4.95 -2.16 -2.65
N VAL A 300 -4.83 -3.43 -2.22
CA VAL A 300 -5.41 -4.57 -2.94
C VAL A 300 -6.01 -5.63 -2.01
N GLY A 301 -6.97 -6.40 -2.53
CA GLY A 301 -7.54 -7.56 -1.85
C GLY A 301 -8.10 -7.24 -0.44
N ARG A 302 -7.79 -8.10 0.53
CA ARG A 302 -8.24 -7.97 1.93
C ARG A 302 -7.76 -6.68 2.58
N GLY A 303 -6.51 -6.29 2.31
CA GLY A 303 -5.91 -5.08 2.87
C GLY A 303 -6.59 -3.80 2.39
N TYR A 304 -7.16 -3.82 1.18
CA TYR A 304 -7.99 -2.72 0.68
C TYR A 304 -9.31 -2.59 1.42
N VAL A 305 -10.00 -3.71 1.69
CA VAL A 305 -11.23 -3.71 2.49
C VAL A 305 -10.96 -3.17 3.90
N LEU A 306 -9.91 -3.68 4.56
CA LEU A 306 -9.51 -3.21 5.88
C LEU A 306 -9.22 -1.70 5.89
N ARG A 307 -8.47 -1.22 4.88
CA ARG A 307 -8.17 0.20 4.71
C ARG A 307 -9.44 1.03 4.54
N ARG A 308 -10.43 0.54 3.79
CA ARG A 308 -11.74 1.21 3.62
C ARG A 308 -12.46 1.35 4.97
N LEU A 309 -12.48 0.32 5.81
CA LEU A 309 -13.15 0.35 7.12
C LEU A 309 -12.53 1.37 8.09
N LEU A 310 -11.20 1.36 8.22
CA LEU A 310 -10.47 2.31 9.06
C LEU A 310 -10.71 3.76 8.61
N ARG A 311 -10.68 4.01 7.29
CA ARG A 311 -10.88 5.35 6.74
C ARG A 311 -12.31 5.86 6.91
N ARG A 312 -13.31 5.00 6.70
CA ARG A 312 -14.72 5.31 6.98
C ARG A 312 -14.96 5.64 8.46
N THR A 313 -14.27 4.95 9.37
CA THR A 313 -14.29 5.28 10.81
C THR A 313 -13.80 6.71 11.06
N VAL A 314 -12.61 7.05 10.56
CA VAL A 314 -12.02 8.39 10.74
C VAL A 314 -12.89 9.47 10.10
N GLN A 315 -13.44 9.21 8.91
CA GLN A 315 -14.37 10.13 8.24
C GLN A 315 -15.66 10.33 9.03
N ALA A 316 -16.28 9.26 9.53
CA ALA A 316 -17.50 9.35 10.34
C ALA A 316 -17.27 10.17 11.61
N MET A 317 -16.15 9.97 12.30
CA MET A 317 -15.76 10.81 13.45
C MET A 317 -15.51 12.27 13.06
N ARG A 318 -14.96 12.52 11.87
CA ARG A 318 -14.80 13.89 11.34
C ARG A 318 -16.14 14.59 11.10
N VAL A 319 -17.13 13.86 10.57
CA VAL A 319 -18.51 14.38 10.39
C VAL A 319 -19.16 14.68 11.74
N LEU A 320 -18.87 13.87 12.77
CA LEU A 320 -19.32 14.12 14.14
C LEU A 320 -18.62 15.32 14.81
N GLY A 321 -17.52 15.83 14.22
CA GLY A 321 -16.82 17.04 14.65
C GLY A 321 -15.42 16.80 15.22
N VAL A 322 -14.91 15.57 15.18
CA VAL A 322 -13.60 15.22 15.76
C VAL A 322 -12.49 15.32 14.72
N THR A 323 -11.44 16.08 15.03
CA THR A 323 -10.31 16.30 14.13
C THR A 323 -9.03 15.59 14.57
N ASP A 324 -8.94 15.24 15.85
CA ASP A 324 -7.82 14.54 16.47
C ASP A 324 -7.85 13.04 16.13
N PRO A 325 -6.74 12.31 16.32
CA PRO A 325 -6.72 10.86 16.14
C PRO A 325 -7.77 10.15 17.00
N VAL A 326 -8.52 9.22 16.41
CA VAL A 326 -9.61 8.50 17.07
C VAL A 326 -9.33 7.01 17.24
N ILE A 327 -8.54 6.39 16.34
CA ILE A 327 -8.26 4.95 16.42
C ILE A 327 -7.50 4.57 17.71
N PRO A 328 -6.53 5.38 18.21
CA PRO A 328 -5.90 5.15 19.52
C PRO A 328 -6.84 5.05 20.72
N GLU A 329 -8.01 5.67 20.63
CA GLU A 329 -9.00 5.69 21.71
C GLU A 329 -10.10 4.63 21.50
N LEU A 330 -10.52 4.43 20.25
CA LEU A 330 -11.62 3.53 19.91
C LEU A 330 -11.20 2.05 19.84
N LEU A 331 -10.02 1.77 19.30
CA LEU A 331 -9.55 0.39 19.06
C LEU A 331 -9.30 -0.39 20.36
N PRO A 332 -8.68 0.19 21.42
CA PRO A 332 -8.57 -0.49 22.71
C PRO A 332 -9.92 -0.81 23.35
N VAL A 333 -10.89 0.09 23.24
CA VAL A 333 -12.26 -0.13 23.76
C VAL A 333 -12.92 -1.30 23.06
N SER A 334 -12.80 -1.39 21.74
CA SER A 334 -13.30 -2.53 20.98
C SER A 334 -12.62 -3.85 21.39
N LYS A 335 -11.30 -3.83 21.62
CA LYS A 335 -10.57 -5.01 22.11
C LYS A 335 -11.11 -5.47 23.47
N GLU A 336 -11.26 -4.57 24.43
CA GLU A 336 -11.76 -4.93 25.76
C GLU A 336 -13.18 -5.51 25.70
N ALA A 337 -14.04 -4.98 24.81
CA ALA A 337 -15.39 -5.53 24.62
C ALA A 337 -15.38 -6.96 24.04
N MET A 338 -14.40 -7.31 23.20
CA MET A 338 -14.36 -8.60 22.49
C MET A 338 -13.51 -9.68 23.18
N VAL A 339 -12.62 -9.34 24.12
CA VAL A 339 -11.68 -10.29 24.75
C VAL A 339 -12.36 -11.48 25.44
N ALA A 340 -13.58 -11.29 25.97
CA ALA A 340 -14.33 -12.39 26.58
C ALA A 340 -14.70 -13.50 25.57
N SER A 341 -14.95 -13.12 24.32
CA SER A 341 -15.27 -14.04 23.21
C SER A 341 -14.02 -14.51 22.47
N TYR A 342 -12.98 -13.66 22.40
CA TYR A 342 -11.72 -13.94 21.70
C TYR A 342 -10.49 -13.53 22.54
N PRO A 343 -10.06 -14.38 23.49
CA PRO A 343 -8.93 -14.07 24.38
C PRO A 343 -7.60 -13.86 23.66
N GLU A 344 -7.42 -14.47 22.48
CA GLU A 344 -6.23 -14.38 21.63
C GLU A 344 -5.95 -12.95 21.13
N LEU A 345 -6.92 -12.04 21.25
CA LEU A 345 -6.71 -10.62 20.98
C LEU A 345 -5.62 -10.02 21.89
N ASN A 346 -5.43 -10.54 23.11
CA ASN A 346 -4.36 -10.04 24.00
C ASN A 346 -2.95 -10.26 23.43
N ASP A 347 -2.76 -11.34 22.66
CA ASP A 347 -1.46 -11.70 22.10
C ASP A 347 -1.14 -10.91 20.83
N THR A 348 -2.17 -10.49 20.09
CA THR A 348 -2.03 -9.82 18.79
C THR A 348 -2.20 -8.30 18.86
N PHE A 349 -2.79 -7.77 19.93
CA PHE A 349 -3.24 -6.37 19.98
C PHE A 349 -2.14 -5.35 19.75
N HIS A 350 -0.93 -5.55 20.29
CA HIS A 350 0.19 -4.61 20.13
C HIS A 350 0.48 -4.32 18.65
N ASP A 351 0.63 -5.38 17.85
CA ASP A 351 0.94 -5.27 16.42
C ASP A 351 -0.24 -4.75 15.60
N VAL A 352 -1.46 -5.10 16.02
CA VAL A 352 -2.71 -4.59 15.44
C VAL A 352 -2.82 -3.08 15.66
N SER A 353 -2.59 -2.63 16.90
CA SER A 353 -2.71 -1.22 17.28
C SER A 353 -1.71 -0.34 16.54
N GLU A 354 -0.43 -0.73 16.48
CA GLU A 354 0.60 0.05 15.79
C GLU A 354 0.30 0.22 14.29
N ALA A 355 -0.15 -0.86 13.64
CA ALA A 355 -0.53 -0.82 12.23
C ALA A 355 -1.77 0.05 11.98
N ALA A 356 -2.77 0.00 12.87
CA ALA A 356 -4.00 0.77 12.74
C ALA A 356 -3.75 2.27 12.97
N TYR A 357 -2.96 2.62 13.99
CA TYR A 357 -2.58 4.00 14.30
C TYR A 357 -1.74 4.60 13.17
N GLY A 358 -0.81 3.82 12.62
CA GLY A 358 -0.01 4.24 11.47
C GLY A 358 -0.84 4.53 10.21
N GLU A 359 -1.90 3.75 9.95
CA GLU A 359 -2.81 4.00 8.83
C GLU A 359 -3.65 5.26 9.06
N GLU A 360 -4.13 5.52 10.28
CA GLU A 360 -4.82 6.77 10.59
C GLU A 360 -3.91 7.99 10.41
N ASP A 361 -2.69 7.94 10.94
CA ASP A 361 -1.67 8.98 10.78
C ASP A 361 -1.42 9.33 9.30
N ALA A 362 -1.29 8.30 8.46
CA ALA A 362 -1.10 8.45 7.02
C ALA A 362 -2.35 9.04 6.36
N PHE A 363 -3.53 8.54 6.71
CA PHE A 363 -4.78 8.95 6.10
C PHE A 363 -5.18 10.38 6.46
N ARG A 364 -4.98 10.83 7.70
CA ARG A 364 -5.31 12.20 8.12
C ARG A 364 -4.66 13.27 7.23
N ARG A 365 -3.39 13.06 6.84
CA ARG A 365 -2.66 13.95 5.92
C ARG A 365 -3.28 14.00 4.52
N THR A 366 -3.76 12.86 4.03
CA THR A 366 -4.45 12.75 2.75
C THR A 366 -5.85 13.36 2.81
N LEU A 367 -6.55 13.18 3.93
CA LEU A 367 -7.91 13.66 4.15
C LEU A 367 -7.98 15.18 4.19
N GLU A 368 -7.06 15.86 4.90
CA GLU A 368 -7.04 17.33 4.98
C GLU A 368 -6.91 17.98 3.60
N ASN A 369 -5.97 17.52 2.77
CA ASN A 369 -5.77 18.05 1.42
C ASN A 369 -6.88 17.61 0.45
N GLY A 370 -7.38 16.37 0.60
CA GLY A 370 -8.34 15.77 -0.31
C GLY A 370 -9.76 16.32 -0.17
N ILE A 371 -10.19 16.68 1.05
CA ILE A 371 -11.54 17.24 1.28
C ILE A 371 -11.71 18.57 0.55
N GLU A 372 -10.73 19.47 0.59
CA GLU A 372 -10.82 20.77 -0.08
C GLU A 372 -10.97 20.61 -1.60
N ILE A 373 -10.22 19.68 -2.19
CA ILE A 373 -10.24 19.39 -3.62
C ILE A 373 -11.56 18.72 -4.01
N LEU A 374 -12.03 17.78 -3.20
CA LEU A 374 -13.32 17.13 -3.41
C LEU A 374 -14.46 18.16 -3.35
N ASP A 375 -14.45 19.06 -2.38
CA ASP A 375 -15.45 20.12 -2.27
C ASP A 375 -15.49 21.01 -3.51
N VAL A 376 -14.34 21.31 -4.10
CA VAL A 376 -14.27 22.03 -5.39
C VAL A 376 -14.90 21.21 -6.51
N ALA A 377 -14.59 19.91 -6.60
CA ALA A 377 -15.15 19.01 -7.60
C ALA A 377 -16.68 18.85 -7.45
N VAL A 378 -17.17 18.70 -6.21
CA VAL A 378 -18.60 18.60 -5.89
C VAL A 378 -19.32 19.93 -6.17
N LYS A 379 -18.75 21.08 -5.81
CA LYS A 379 -19.32 22.40 -6.17
C LYS A 379 -19.36 22.63 -7.67
N LYS A 380 -18.39 22.10 -8.42
CA LYS A 380 -18.38 22.12 -9.89
C LYS A 380 -19.49 21.22 -10.45
N ALA A 381 -19.64 20.01 -9.91
CA ALA A 381 -20.70 19.06 -10.29
C ALA A 381 -22.11 19.61 -10.02
N LYS A 382 -22.34 20.27 -8.88
CA LYS A 382 -23.64 20.87 -8.53
C LYS A 382 -24.09 22.03 -9.44
N LYS A 383 -23.23 22.49 -10.37
CA LYS A 383 -23.60 23.51 -11.37
C LYS A 383 -24.35 22.93 -12.57
N THR A 384 -24.40 21.61 -12.72
CA THR A 384 -25.12 20.93 -13.81
C THR A 384 -26.49 20.43 -13.32
N ALA A 385 -27.42 20.20 -14.26
CA ALA A 385 -28.76 19.69 -13.96
C ALA A 385 -28.75 18.23 -13.43
N ASP A 386 -27.72 17.46 -13.78
CA ASP A 386 -27.42 16.14 -13.20
C ASP A 386 -26.04 16.24 -12.50
N PRO A 387 -25.99 16.41 -11.17
CA PRO A 387 -24.75 16.61 -10.44
C PRO A 387 -23.86 15.36 -10.46
N VAL A 388 -22.80 15.39 -11.27
CA VAL A 388 -21.83 14.30 -11.40
C VAL A 388 -20.40 14.83 -11.32
N VAL A 389 -19.60 14.29 -10.38
CA VAL A 389 -18.15 14.48 -10.37
C VAL A 389 -17.56 13.69 -11.54
N SER A 390 -16.82 14.38 -12.41
CA SER A 390 -16.24 13.74 -13.60
C SER A 390 -15.22 12.66 -13.23
N GLY A 391 -15.13 11.60 -14.03
CA GLY A 391 -14.17 10.52 -13.79
C GLY A 391 -12.73 10.99 -13.86
N SER A 392 -12.44 12.08 -14.59
CA SER A 392 -11.13 12.73 -14.57
C SER A 392 -10.83 13.45 -13.25
N ASP A 393 -11.81 14.16 -12.68
CA ASP A 393 -11.62 14.83 -11.38
C ASP A 393 -11.43 13.77 -10.27
N ALA A 394 -12.20 12.67 -10.32
CA ALA A 394 -12.03 11.51 -9.42
C ALA A 394 -10.68 10.81 -9.63
N PHE A 395 -10.24 10.67 -10.88
CA PHE A 395 -8.91 10.11 -11.21
C PHE A 395 -7.79 11.00 -10.68
N THR A 396 -7.90 12.32 -10.82
CA THR A 396 -6.92 13.26 -10.27
C THR A 396 -6.88 13.21 -8.74
N LEU A 397 -8.04 13.17 -8.07
CA LEU A 397 -8.13 12.96 -6.63
C LEU A 397 -7.35 11.72 -6.19
N HIS A 398 -7.56 10.60 -6.88
CA HIS A 398 -6.90 9.33 -6.59
C HIS A 398 -5.40 9.30 -6.96
N ASP A 399 -5.06 9.60 -8.21
CA ASP A 399 -3.72 9.42 -8.77
C ASP A 399 -2.75 10.51 -8.33
N THR A 400 -3.20 11.77 -8.30
CA THR A 400 -2.33 12.92 -7.99
C THR A 400 -2.26 13.19 -6.49
N TYR A 401 -3.40 13.10 -5.80
CA TYR A 401 -3.50 13.49 -4.39
C TYR A 401 -3.62 12.30 -3.43
N GLY A 402 -3.67 11.08 -3.95
CA GLY A 402 -3.80 9.86 -3.15
C GLY A 402 -5.16 9.72 -2.47
N PHE A 403 -6.16 10.52 -2.86
CA PHE A 403 -7.48 10.55 -2.25
C PHE A 403 -8.32 9.36 -2.74
N PRO A 404 -8.75 8.46 -1.85
CA PRO A 404 -9.36 7.19 -2.25
C PRO A 404 -10.68 7.36 -3.02
N ILE A 405 -10.89 6.52 -4.03
CA ILE A 405 -12.13 6.57 -4.83
C ILE A 405 -13.35 6.22 -3.98
N GLU A 406 -13.22 5.29 -3.04
CA GLU A 406 -14.31 4.90 -2.12
C GLU A 406 -14.82 6.10 -1.31
N LEU A 407 -13.90 6.93 -0.79
CA LEU A 407 -14.26 8.13 -0.04
C LEU A 407 -14.81 9.22 -0.94
N THR A 408 -14.28 9.35 -2.16
CA THR A 408 -14.84 10.25 -3.17
C THR A 408 -16.30 9.92 -3.45
N LEU A 409 -16.61 8.62 -3.64
CA LEU A 409 -17.96 8.13 -3.86
C LEU A 409 -18.88 8.43 -2.68
N GLU A 410 -18.45 8.06 -1.47
CA GLU A 410 -19.23 8.22 -0.25
C GLU A 410 -19.50 9.69 0.08
N MET A 411 -18.47 10.53 0.06
CA MET A 411 -18.61 11.95 0.37
C MET A 411 -19.38 12.72 -0.70
N ALA A 412 -19.30 12.30 -1.98
CA ALA A 412 -20.15 12.86 -3.03
C ALA A 412 -21.62 12.46 -2.81
N ALA A 413 -21.89 11.19 -2.47
CA ALA A 413 -23.22 10.68 -2.21
C ALA A 413 -23.89 11.35 -1.00
N ASP A 414 -23.16 11.56 0.11
CA ASP A 414 -23.62 12.31 1.30
C ASP A 414 -24.03 13.76 0.94
N GLN A 415 -23.50 14.29 -0.17
CA GLN A 415 -23.83 15.62 -0.69
C GLN A 415 -24.84 15.61 -1.85
N GLY A 416 -25.42 14.45 -2.18
CA GLY A 416 -26.40 14.28 -3.26
C GLY A 416 -25.80 14.32 -4.66
N VAL A 417 -24.52 13.95 -4.82
CA VAL A 417 -23.77 14.02 -6.09
C VAL A 417 -23.24 12.64 -6.47
N LYS A 418 -23.34 12.26 -7.74
CA LYS A 418 -22.79 10.99 -8.25
C LYS A 418 -21.34 11.17 -8.71
N VAL A 419 -20.62 10.07 -8.90
CA VAL A 419 -19.28 10.08 -9.52
C VAL A 419 -19.32 9.22 -10.77
N ASP A 420 -18.69 9.68 -11.85
CA ASP A 420 -18.51 8.88 -13.07
C ASP A 420 -17.41 7.82 -12.87
N GLU A 421 -17.80 6.70 -12.24
CA GLU A 421 -16.94 5.55 -11.98
C GLU A 421 -16.43 4.88 -13.26
N ALA A 422 -17.25 4.86 -14.31
CA ALA A 422 -16.90 4.19 -15.56
C ALA A 422 -15.68 4.86 -16.18
N LYS A 423 -15.69 6.20 -16.26
CA LYS A 423 -14.55 6.95 -16.77
C LYS A 423 -13.32 6.89 -15.85
N PHE A 424 -13.52 6.87 -14.53
CA PHE A 424 -12.43 6.62 -13.58
C PHE A 424 -11.73 5.28 -13.83
N ARG A 425 -12.50 4.19 -13.98
CA ARG A 425 -11.97 2.84 -14.24
C ARG A 425 -11.25 2.75 -15.58
N GLU A 426 -11.76 3.43 -16.61
CA GLU A 426 -11.10 3.56 -17.91
C GLU A 426 -9.69 4.17 -17.76
N LEU A 427 -9.58 5.31 -17.08
CA LEU A 427 -8.30 6.01 -16.87
C LEU A 427 -7.30 5.18 -16.03
N MET A 428 -7.79 4.47 -15.01
CA MET A 428 -6.99 3.51 -14.24
C MET A 428 -6.47 2.35 -15.10
N ALA A 429 -7.30 1.83 -16.01
CA ALA A 429 -6.90 0.76 -16.93
C ALA A 429 -5.85 1.24 -17.94
N GLU A 430 -5.99 2.46 -18.46
CA GLU A 430 -4.98 3.08 -19.35
C GLU A 430 -3.62 3.27 -18.65
N GLN A 431 -3.62 3.71 -17.38
CA GLN A 431 -2.40 3.82 -16.58
C GLN A 431 -1.73 2.46 -16.39
N LYS A 432 -2.51 1.43 -15.99
CA LYS A 432 -1.99 0.07 -15.78
C LYS A 432 -1.47 -0.55 -17.09
N SER A 433 -2.16 -0.32 -18.20
CA SER A 433 -1.75 -0.79 -19.53
C SER A 433 -0.42 -0.18 -19.96
N ARG A 434 -0.22 1.13 -19.76
CA ARG A 434 1.06 1.81 -20.02
C ARG A 434 2.20 1.23 -19.17
N ALA A 435 1.98 1.05 -17.87
CA ALA A 435 2.97 0.45 -16.98
C ALA A 435 3.31 -1.01 -17.37
N ARG A 436 2.30 -1.79 -17.79
CA ARG A 436 2.49 -3.17 -18.26
C ARG A 436 3.22 -3.22 -19.60
N ALA A 437 2.91 -2.32 -20.53
CA ALA A 437 3.58 -2.23 -21.83
C ALA A 437 5.06 -1.86 -21.68
N ASP A 438 5.40 -0.97 -20.74
CA ASP A 438 6.78 -0.65 -20.41
C ASP A 438 7.52 -1.80 -19.71
N ALA A 439 6.83 -2.61 -18.91
CA ALA A 439 7.39 -3.83 -18.33
C ALA A 439 7.56 -4.96 -19.37
N LEU A 440 6.62 -5.10 -20.31
CA LEU A 440 6.65 -6.09 -21.40
C LEU A 440 7.72 -5.75 -22.45
N LYS A 441 7.97 -4.47 -22.75
CA LYS A 441 9.09 -4.08 -23.63
C LYS A 441 10.47 -4.50 -23.11
N LYS A 442 10.58 -4.87 -21.83
CA LYS A 442 11.81 -5.40 -21.21
C LYS A 442 11.92 -6.94 -21.25
N ARG A 443 10.88 -7.67 -21.68
CA ARG A 443 10.92 -9.12 -21.87
C ARG A 443 10.77 -9.42 -23.37
N HIS A 444 11.74 -10.10 -23.96
CA HIS A 444 11.66 -10.49 -25.37
C HIS A 444 10.40 -11.35 -25.63
N ASN A 445 9.66 -11.05 -26.70
CA ASN A 445 8.38 -11.69 -27.07
C ASN A 445 8.60 -13.15 -27.52
N VAL A 446 8.50 -14.11 -26.60
CA VAL A 446 8.25 -15.52 -26.94
C VAL A 446 6.82 -15.88 -26.51
N ASP A 447 6.06 -16.50 -27.40
CA ASP A 447 4.71 -17.01 -27.11
C ASP A 447 4.80 -18.14 -26.06
N LEU A 448 4.10 -17.96 -24.93
CA LEU A 448 4.12 -18.89 -23.80
C LEU A 448 3.61 -20.30 -24.20
N SER A 449 2.78 -20.40 -25.25
CA SER A 449 2.24 -21.67 -25.74
C SER A 449 3.33 -22.68 -26.15
N VAL A 450 4.49 -22.19 -26.60
CA VAL A 450 5.62 -23.04 -27.02
C VAL A 450 6.25 -23.78 -25.84
N TYR A 451 6.31 -23.15 -24.66
CA TYR A 451 6.83 -23.78 -23.45
C TYR A 451 5.85 -24.81 -22.86
N ASP A 452 4.54 -24.58 -23.00
CA ASP A 452 3.50 -25.52 -22.55
C ASP A 452 3.58 -26.86 -23.29
N ASP A 453 3.79 -26.82 -24.61
CA ASP A 453 3.96 -28.03 -25.41
C ASP A 453 5.23 -28.79 -25.03
N PHE A 454 6.31 -28.07 -24.73
CA PHE A 454 7.54 -28.69 -24.24
C PHE A 454 7.35 -29.32 -22.86
N LYS A 455 6.63 -28.65 -21.94
CA LYS A 455 6.32 -29.18 -20.61
C LYS A 455 5.53 -30.49 -20.68
N LYS A 456 4.58 -30.64 -21.61
CA LYS A 456 3.85 -31.91 -21.81
C LYS A 456 4.76 -33.08 -22.19
N THR A 457 5.91 -32.81 -22.79
CA THR A 457 6.89 -33.85 -23.17
C THR A 457 7.86 -34.23 -22.04
N LEU A 458 7.91 -33.46 -20.95
CA LEU A 458 8.77 -33.76 -19.80
C LEU A 458 8.18 -34.91 -18.99
N ALA A 459 8.90 -36.03 -18.92
CA ALA A 459 8.53 -37.16 -18.06
C ALA A 459 8.73 -36.87 -16.56
N LYS A 460 9.55 -35.87 -16.22
CA LYS A 460 9.87 -35.42 -14.86
C LYS A 460 10.34 -33.95 -14.86
N PRO A 461 10.27 -33.24 -13.71
CA PRO A 461 10.88 -31.92 -13.55
C PRO A 461 12.36 -31.89 -13.92
N ILE A 462 12.87 -30.73 -14.38
CA ILE A 462 14.31 -30.53 -14.59
C ILE A 462 15.03 -30.56 -13.26
N ASP A 463 16.10 -31.36 -13.18
CA ASP A 463 16.87 -31.55 -11.96
C ASP A 463 17.85 -30.38 -11.76
N PHE A 464 17.64 -29.59 -10.71
CA PHE A 464 18.51 -28.46 -10.38
C PHE A 464 19.60 -28.91 -9.40
N LEU A 465 20.84 -28.91 -9.88
CA LEU A 465 22.02 -29.40 -9.15
C LEU A 465 22.82 -28.28 -8.46
N GLY A 466 22.47 -27.02 -8.74
CA GLY A 466 23.31 -25.86 -8.41
C GLY A 466 23.48 -25.55 -6.91
N TYR A 467 22.84 -26.32 -6.03
CA TYR A 467 23.11 -26.27 -4.59
C TYR A 467 24.44 -26.94 -4.21
N THR A 468 24.85 -27.97 -4.94
CA THR A 468 26.03 -28.78 -4.64
C THR A 468 27.07 -28.71 -5.75
N ASP A 469 26.61 -28.65 -7.00
CA ASP A 469 27.45 -28.78 -8.19
C ASP A 469 27.59 -27.45 -8.92
N MET A 470 28.82 -27.10 -9.29
CA MET A 470 29.12 -25.89 -10.08
C MET A 470 29.29 -26.19 -11.57
N SER A 471 29.36 -27.46 -11.93
CA SER A 471 29.42 -27.96 -13.30
C SER A 471 28.66 -29.27 -13.37
N ALA A 472 27.94 -29.54 -14.45
CA ALA A 472 27.27 -30.82 -14.64
C ALA A 472 27.27 -31.28 -16.09
N ARG A 473 27.35 -32.61 -16.26
CA ARG A 473 26.99 -33.27 -17.52
C ARG A 473 25.48 -33.29 -17.67
N ALA A 474 25.01 -32.81 -18.81
CA ALA A 474 23.59 -32.70 -19.11
C ALA A 474 23.33 -33.00 -20.58
N LYS A 475 22.07 -33.25 -20.92
CA LYS A 475 21.60 -33.47 -22.27
C LYS A 475 20.70 -32.34 -22.71
N VAL A 476 20.93 -31.83 -23.92
CA VAL A 476 20.03 -30.84 -24.54
C VAL A 476 18.73 -31.55 -24.90
N ILE A 477 17.63 -31.10 -24.32
CA ILE A 477 16.30 -31.65 -24.63
C ILE A 477 15.51 -30.73 -25.55
N GLY A 478 15.78 -29.42 -25.52
CA GLY A 478 15.07 -28.44 -26.35
C GLY A 478 15.97 -27.28 -26.77
N ILE A 479 15.73 -26.79 -27.99
CA ILE A 479 16.38 -25.61 -28.55
C ILE A 479 15.30 -24.74 -29.19
N MET A 480 15.24 -23.46 -28.82
CA MET A 480 14.38 -22.48 -29.44
C MET A 480 15.23 -21.38 -30.06
N GLN A 481 14.97 -21.07 -31.33
CA GLN A 481 15.66 -20.00 -32.05
C GLN A 481 14.72 -18.81 -32.23
N GLU A 482 15.24 -17.61 -31.96
CA GLU A 482 14.51 -16.36 -32.15
C GLU A 482 13.91 -16.26 -33.57
N GLY A 483 12.61 -15.97 -33.66
CA GLY A 483 11.87 -15.87 -34.93
C GLY A 483 11.54 -17.20 -35.62
N LYS A 484 12.00 -18.36 -35.11
CA LYS A 484 11.69 -19.69 -35.67
C LYS A 484 11.02 -20.66 -34.70
N GLY A 485 11.01 -20.37 -33.40
CA GLY A 485 10.47 -21.26 -32.39
C GLY A 485 11.36 -22.49 -32.16
N SER A 486 10.75 -23.63 -31.81
CA SER A 486 11.48 -24.88 -31.54
C SER A 486 12.16 -25.42 -32.81
N VAL A 487 13.46 -25.72 -32.71
CA VAL A 487 14.29 -26.24 -33.83
C VAL A 487 15.06 -27.50 -33.40
N PRO A 488 15.28 -28.48 -34.30
CA PRO A 488 16.05 -29.69 -33.98
C PRO A 488 17.56 -29.44 -33.90
N ALA A 489 18.05 -28.41 -34.58
CA ALA A 489 19.46 -28.01 -34.59
C ALA A 489 19.60 -26.53 -34.96
N VAL A 490 20.73 -25.93 -34.55
CA VAL A 490 21.08 -24.53 -34.82
C VAL A 490 22.59 -24.38 -34.91
N THR A 491 23.06 -23.57 -35.86
CA THR A 491 24.49 -23.28 -36.07
C THR A 491 24.80 -21.84 -35.70
N GLY A 492 25.91 -21.61 -35.02
CA GLY A 492 26.36 -20.29 -34.59
C GLY A 492 26.87 -19.41 -35.76
N PRO A 493 26.90 -18.08 -35.60
CA PRO A 493 26.45 -17.34 -34.43
C PRO A 493 24.91 -17.20 -34.36
N ALA A 494 24.31 -17.47 -33.20
CA ALA A 494 22.86 -17.35 -33.00
C ALA A 494 22.47 -17.11 -31.53
N ASN A 495 21.41 -16.32 -31.31
CA ASN A 495 20.73 -16.25 -30.01
C ASN A 495 19.70 -17.38 -29.94
N VAL A 496 19.76 -18.16 -28.87
CA VAL A 496 18.92 -19.34 -28.68
C VAL A 496 18.53 -19.49 -27.23
N GLU A 497 17.40 -20.13 -26.99
CA GLU A 497 17.05 -20.64 -25.68
C GLU A 497 17.26 -22.15 -25.63
N VAL A 498 17.92 -22.63 -24.59
CA VAL A 498 18.32 -24.03 -24.43
C VAL A 498 17.70 -24.63 -23.17
N ILE A 499 17.12 -25.81 -23.31
CA ILE A 499 16.55 -26.59 -22.22
C ILE A 499 17.41 -27.84 -22.03
N LEU A 500 17.84 -28.08 -20.79
CA LEU A 500 18.64 -29.23 -20.38
C LEU A 500 17.81 -30.19 -19.52
N ASP A 501 18.16 -31.48 -19.47
CA ASP A 501 17.51 -32.44 -18.56
C ASP A 501 17.84 -32.18 -17.07
N ARG A 502 19.00 -31.58 -16.81
CA ARG A 502 19.49 -31.14 -15.51
C ARG A 502 20.44 -29.96 -15.67
N THR A 503 20.60 -29.12 -14.65
CA THR A 503 21.47 -27.94 -14.75
C THR A 503 22.03 -27.48 -13.40
N PRO A 504 23.30 -27.02 -13.35
CA PRO A 504 23.85 -26.33 -12.18
C PRO A 504 23.45 -24.84 -12.13
N PHE A 505 22.87 -24.29 -13.20
CA PHE A 505 22.52 -22.87 -13.29
C PHE A 505 21.24 -22.57 -12.50
N TYR A 506 21.33 -21.62 -11.57
CA TYR A 506 20.21 -21.09 -10.83
C TYR A 506 19.45 -20.12 -11.73
N ALA A 507 18.17 -20.40 -11.93
CA ALA A 507 17.27 -19.50 -12.63
C ALA A 507 16.79 -18.38 -11.69
N GLU A 508 16.66 -17.16 -12.22
CA GLU A 508 16.23 -15.99 -11.45
C GLU A 508 14.93 -16.28 -10.66
N ALA A 509 15.03 -16.18 -9.33
CA ALA A 509 13.92 -16.46 -8.41
C ALA A 509 14.26 -16.01 -6.98
N GLY A 510 13.23 -15.60 -6.22
CA GLY A 510 13.37 -15.25 -4.81
C GLY A 510 14.22 -14.00 -4.56
N GLY A 511 14.29 -13.08 -5.53
CA GLY A 511 15.17 -11.90 -5.51
C GLY A 511 16.56 -12.15 -6.08
N GLN A 512 17.02 -13.40 -6.12
CA GLN A 512 18.33 -13.74 -6.67
C GLN A 512 18.36 -13.66 -8.20
N LEU A 513 19.31 -12.90 -8.76
CA LEU A 513 19.56 -12.87 -10.21
C LEU A 513 20.08 -14.23 -10.72
N ALA A 514 19.81 -14.49 -11.99
CA ALA A 514 20.26 -15.71 -12.66
C ALA A 514 21.79 -15.85 -12.71
N ASP A 515 22.23 -17.10 -12.73
CA ASP A 515 23.60 -17.42 -13.08
C ASP A 515 23.90 -17.16 -14.55
N GLN A 516 25.19 -16.97 -14.80
CA GLN A 516 25.79 -16.91 -16.13
C GLN A 516 26.90 -17.96 -16.20
N GLY A 517 27.42 -18.21 -17.40
CA GLY A 517 28.47 -19.20 -17.59
C GLY A 517 28.48 -19.72 -19.02
N GLU A 518 28.89 -20.97 -19.19
CA GLU A 518 29.09 -21.57 -20.50
C GLU A 518 28.50 -22.98 -20.56
N ILE A 519 27.95 -23.34 -21.73
CA ILE A 519 27.56 -24.70 -22.08
C ILE A 519 28.41 -25.15 -23.27
N LEU A 520 29.12 -26.26 -23.10
CA LEU A 520 30.02 -26.83 -24.09
C LEU A 520 29.48 -28.17 -24.57
N SER A 521 29.20 -28.32 -25.85
CA SER A 521 28.84 -29.60 -26.46
C SER A 521 30.08 -30.43 -26.76
N ASP A 522 29.97 -31.76 -26.62
CA ASP A 522 31.02 -32.69 -27.04
C ASP A 522 31.34 -32.58 -28.54
N ASP A 523 30.35 -32.14 -29.34
CA ASP A 523 30.47 -31.93 -30.79
C ASP A 523 31.07 -30.54 -31.15
N GLY A 524 31.58 -29.79 -30.16
CA GLY A 524 32.31 -28.54 -30.38
C GLY A 524 31.45 -27.28 -30.47
N ALA A 525 30.17 -27.35 -30.11
CA ALA A 525 29.33 -26.15 -29.96
C ALA A 525 29.62 -25.42 -28.64
N VAL A 526 29.79 -24.10 -28.71
CA VAL A 526 30.11 -23.25 -27.55
C VAL A 526 29.00 -22.23 -27.34
N LEU A 527 28.41 -22.23 -26.15
CA LEU A 527 27.32 -21.34 -25.78
C LEU A 527 27.69 -20.53 -24.56
N GLU A 528 27.59 -19.21 -24.66
CA GLU A 528 27.61 -18.30 -23.53
C GLU A 528 26.18 -18.17 -22.98
N VAL A 529 25.99 -18.42 -21.69
CA VAL A 529 24.70 -18.29 -21.00
C VAL A 529 24.62 -16.90 -20.39
N ASP A 530 23.72 -16.07 -20.89
CA ASP A 530 23.55 -14.68 -20.44
C ASP A 530 22.50 -14.54 -19.33
N ASP A 531 21.48 -15.41 -19.34
CA ASP A 531 20.36 -15.40 -18.39
C ASP A 531 19.73 -16.81 -18.27
N VAL A 532 19.07 -17.08 -17.15
CA VAL A 532 18.36 -18.35 -16.89
C VAL A 532 17.04 -18.07 -16.19
N GLN A 533 15.94 -18.52 -16.81
CA GLN A 533 14.58 -18.16 -16.40
C GLN A 533 13.72 -19.41 -16.15
N LYS A 534 12.65 -19.23 -15.37
CA LYS A 534 11.60 -20.24 -15.13
C LYS A 534 10.25 -19.75 -15.66
N PRO A 535 10.04 -19.73 -17.00
CA PRO A 535 8.82 -19.17 -17.59
C PRO A 535 7.55 -19.94 -17.17
N ILE A 536 7.68 -21.24 -16.89
CA ILE A 536 6.62 -22.10 -16.36
C ILE A 536 7.20 -22.93 -15.21
N LYS A 537 6.36 -23.27 -14.22
CA LYS A 537 6.73 -24.16 -13.10
C LYS A 537 7.42 -25.42 -13.63
N ASP A 538 8.56 -25.78 -13.01
CA ASP A 538 9.39 -26.96 -13.29
C ASP A 538 10.19 -26.94 -14.61
N LEU A 539 10.14 -25.84 -15.37
CA LEU A 539 10.92 -25.64 -16.60
C LEU A 539 11.97 -24.56 -16.40
N ILE A 540 13.24 -24.90 -16.63
CA ILE A 540 14.40 -24.01 -16.58
C ILE A 540 14.91 -23.81 -18.01
N VAL A 541 14.99 -22.55 -18.42
CA VAL A 541 15.37 -22.15 -19.78
C VAL A 541 16.62 -21.28 -19.70
N HIS A 542 17.65 -21.64 -20.46
CA HIS A 542 18.92 -20.91 -20.54
C HIS A 542 18.89 -20.03 -21.79
N GLN A 543 19.01 -18.72 -21.62
CA GLN A 543 19.17 -17.79 -22.72
C GLN A 543 20.64 -17.71 -23.09
N CYS A 544 20.96 -18.15 -24.30
CA CYS A 544 22.32 -18.37 -24.73
C CYS A 544 22.67 -17.65 -26.03
N ARG A 545 23.92 -17.23 -26.14
CA ARG A 545 24.58 -16.91 -27.40
C ARG A 545 25.42 -18.11 -27.83
N LEU A 546 24.96 -18.83 -28.86
CA LEU A 546 25.76 -19.84 -29.54
C LEU A 546 26.81 -19.10 -30.39
N THR A 547 28.06 -19.12 -29.95
CA THR A 547 29.16 -18.39 -30.59
C THR A 547 29.77 -19.19 -31.73
N GLU A 548 29.95 -20.50 -31.52
CA GLU A 548 30.62 -21.40 -32.46
C GLU A 548 29.94 -22.79 -32.51
N GLY A 549 30.08 -23.48 -33.64
CA GLY A 549 29.61 -24.86 -33.82
C GLY A 549 28.10 -25.01 -34.10
N THR A 550 27.63 -26.26 -34.10
CA THR A 550 26.22 -26.61 -34.30
C THR A 550 25.70 -27.35 -33.08
N LEU A 551 24.66 -26.82 -32.44
CA LEU A 551 23.96 -27.48 -31.34
C LEU A 551 22.78 -28.28 -31.88
N VAL A 552 22.64 -29.52 -31.43
CA VAL A 552 21.56 -30.44 -31.84
C VAL A 552 20.78 -30.91 -30.62
N VAL A 553 19.46 -31.03 -30.73
CA VAL A 553 18.64 -31.65 -29.67
C VAL A 553 19.11 -33.09 -29.45
N GLY A 554 19.37 -33.43 -28.19
CA GLY A 554 19.91 -34.71 -27.78
C GLY A 554 21.43 -34.73 -27.61
N ALA A 555 22.13 -33.64 -27.94
CA ALA A 555 23.56 -33.52 -27.70
C ALA A 555 23.88 -33.58 -26.20
N GLU A 556 24.99 -34.23 -25.89
CA GLU A 556 25.57 -34.26 -24.55
C GLU A 556 26.47 -33.02 -24.36
N VAL A 557 26.26 -32.32 -23.25
CA VAL A 557 26.93 -31.05 -22.95
C VAL A 557 27.52 -31.05 -21.54
N ASN A 558 28.55 -30.23 -21.36
CA ASN A 558 29.04 -29.84 -20.05
C ASN A 558 28.61 -28.40 -19.74
N ALA A 559 27.76 -28.24 -18.74
CA ALA A 559 27.21 -26.95 -18.29
C ALA A 559 28.06 -26.43 -17.11
N ASN A 560 28.71 -25.28 -17.25
CA ASN A 560 29.62 -24.70 -16.25
C ASN A 560 29.18 -23.29 -15.88
N ILE A 561 28.93 -23.03 -14.60
CA ILE A 561 28.56 -21.68 -14.15
C ILE A 561 29.80 -20.78 -13.96
N ASP A 562 29.61 -19.47 -14.06
CA ASP A 562 30.58 -18.47 -13.61
C ASP A 562 30.63 -18.45 -12.08
N LEU A 563 31.71 -19.04 -11.55
CA LEU A 563 31.98 -19.12 -10.11
C LEU A 563 32.13 -17.75 -9.44
N ALA A 564 32.71 -16.77 -10.13
CA ALA A 564 32.92 -15.44 -9.58
C ALA A 564 31.58 -14.71 -9.42
N ARG A 565 30.74 -14.78 -10.45
CA ARG A 565 29.36 -14.25 -10.39
C ARG A 565 28.53 -14.97 -9.34
N ARG A 566 28.49 -16.30 -9.35
CA ARG A 566 27.74 -17.11 -8.37
C ARG A 566 28.15 -16.77 -6.94
N GLY A 567 29.45 -16.70 -6.68
CA GLY A 567 29.97 -16.35 -5.36
C GLY A 567 29.58 -14.93 -4.93
N ALA A 568 29.59 -13.96 -5.86
CA ALA A 568 29.16 -12.59 -5.60
C ALA A 568 27.67 -12.48 -5.28
N ILE A 569 26.82 -13.23 -5.98
CA ILE A 569 25.38 -13.28 -5.74
C ILE A 569 25.08 -13.98 -4.40
N ALA A 570 25.72 -15.11 -4.12
CA ALA A 570 25.53 -15.85 -2.86
C ALA A 570 25.94 -15.02 -1.62
N ARG A 571 26.96 -14.16 -1.74
CA ARG A 571 27.31 -13.16 -0.72
C ARG A 571 26.19 -12.15 -0.52
N SER A 572 25.68 -11.55 -1.60
CA SER A 572 24.57 -10.59 -1.53
C SER A 572 23.32 -11.20 -0.91
N HIS A 573 22.95 -12.41 -1.33
CA HIS A 573 21.76 -13.11 -0.84
C HIS A 573 21.88 -13.43 0.67
N THR A 574 23.04 -13.93 1.10
CA THR A 574 23.27 -14.16 2.53
C THR A 574 23.25 -12.85 3.32
N ALA A 575 23.83 -11.77 2.78
CA ALA A 575 23.78 -10.45 3.40
C ALA A 575 22.34 -9.90 3.48
N THR A 576 21.48 -10.21 2.50
CA THR A 576 20.05 -9.83 2.54
C THR A 576 19.34 -10.43 3.75
N HIS A 577 19.57 -11.70 4.07
CA HIS A 577 19.06 -12.32 5.30
C HIS A 577 19.60 -11.64 6.57
N MET A 578 20.88 -11.27 6.57
CA MET A 578 21.48 -10.58 7.72
C MET A 578 20.90 -9.18 7.92
N VAL A 579 20.74 -8.41 6.83
CA VAL A 579 20.13 -7.08 6.84
C VAL A 579 18.67 -7.16 7.27
N HIS A 580 17.91 -8.14 6.76
CA HIS A 580 16.52 -8.38 7.17
C HIS A 580 16.43 -8.66 8.68
N LYS A 581 17.28 -9.56 9.19
CA LYS A 581 17.32 -9.87 10.62
C LYS A 581 17.69 -8.64 11.46
N ALA A 582 18.72 -7.91 11.09
CA ALA A 582 19.15 -6.71 11.82
C ALA A 582 18.09 -5.60 11.79
N LEU A 583 17.42 -5.37 10.66
CA LEU A 583 16.27 -4.45 10.58
C LEU A 583 15.16 -4.85 11.57
N ARG A 584 14.86 -6.14 11.69
CA ARG A 584 13.85 -6.63 12.64
C ARG A 584 14.29 -6.53 14.10
N GLU A 585 15.58 -6.62 14.40
CA GLU A 585 16.10 -6.37 15.76
C GLU A 585 15.96 -4.89 16.14
N GLU A 586 16.27 -3.98 15.22
CA GLU A 586 16.27 -2.53 15.50
C GLU A 586 14.89 -1.87 15.40
N LEU A 587 14.03 -2.33 14.47
CA LEU A 587 12.71 -1.75 14.21
C LEU A 587 11.57 -2.61 14.78
N GLY A 588 11.81 -3.90 15.00
CA GLY A 588 10.80 -4.85 15.48
C GLY A 588 10.36 -5.88 14.41
N PRO A 589 9.60 -6.90 14.82
CA PRO A 589 9.26 -8.06 13.99
C PRO A 589 8.47 -7.72 12.71
N GLN A 590 7.78 -6.59 12.69
CA GLN A 590 6.95 -6.05 11.60
C GLN A 590 7.74 -5.49 10.41
N ALA A 591 9.06 -5.30 10.55
CA ALA A 591 9.95 -4.91 9.45
C ALA A 591 10.18 -6.07 8.45
N THR A 592 9.09 -6.68 7.99
CA THR A 592 9.07 -7.85 7.11
C THR A 592 9.35 -7.44 5.67
N GLN A 593 10.01 -8.32 4.93
CA GLN A 593 10.28 -8.16 3.50
C GLN A 593 9.00 -7.88 2.67
N ARG A 594 9.16 -7.02 1.66
CA ARG A 594 8.20 -6.67 0.60
C ARG A 594 8.78 -6.84 -0.81
N GLY A 595 10.08 -7.04 -0.91
CA GLY A 595 10.80 -7.26 -2.16
C GLY A 595 12.30 -7.36 -1.90
N SER A 596 13.00 -8.10 -2.75
CA SER A 596 14.45 -8.20 -2.70
C SER A 596 15.04 -8.28 -4.12
N GLU A 597 16.29 -7.90 -4.25
CA GLU A 597 17.11 -8.13 -5.44
C GLU A 597 18.55 -8.40 -4.99
N ASP A 598 19.06 -9.59 -5.28
CA ASP A 598 20.41 -10.03 -4.95
C ASP A 598 21.23 -10.13 -6.23
N ALA A 599 21.97 -9.05 -6.50
CA ALA A 599 22.85 -8.91 -7.65
C ALA A 599 24.32 -9.19 -7.26
N PRO A 600 25.24 -9.40 -8.21
CA PRO A 600 26.65 -9.57 -7.89
C PRO A 600 27.21 -8.41 -7.05
N ASN A 601 27.60 -8.69 -5.80
CA ASN A 601 28.16 -7.71 -4.84
C ASN A 601 27.25 -6.51 -4.48
N ARG A 602 25.94 -6.60 -4.74
CA ARG A 602 24.95 -5.58 -4.40
C ARG A 602 23.62 -6.24 -4.01
N LEU A 603 22.95 -5.67 -3.02
CA LEU A 603 21.59 -6.05 -2.68
C LEU A 603 20.66 -4.84 -2.58
N ARG A 604 19.39 -5.12 -2.79
CA ARG A 604 18.27 -4.21 -2.55
C ARG A 604 17.25 -4.94 -1.69
N PHE A 605 16.85 -4.33 -0.59
CA PHE A 605 15.92 -4.94 0.35
C PHE A 605 14.77 -3.99 0.67
N ASP A 606 13.55 -4.41 0.33
CA ASP A 606 12.33 -3.65 0.59
C ASP A 606 11.63 -4.23 1.82
N PHE A 607 11.26 -3.40 2.77
CA PHE A 607 10.63 -3.81 4.03
C PHE A 607 9.43 -2.93 4.39
N GLN A 608 8.51 -3.52 5.13
CA GLN A 608 7.32 -2.83 5.63
C GLN A 608 7.71 -1.86 6.75
N TRP A 609 7.56 -0.56 6.51
CA TRP A 609 7.76 0.47 7.53
C TRP A 609 7.08 1.78 7.14
N SER A 610 6.35 2.42 8.06
CA SER A 610 5.49 3.57 7.75
C SER A 610 6.24 4.91 7.68
N LYS A 611 7.27 5.09 8.50
CA LYS A 611 8.03 6.36 8.65
C LYS A 611 9.50 6.13 8.30
N ALA A 612 10.26 7.17 7.96
CA ALA A 612 11.70 7.00 7.72
C ALA A 612 12.38 6.60 9.05
N PRO A 613 13.14 5.49 9.12
CA PRO A 613 13.95 5.19 10.29
C PRO A 613 14.90 6.34 10.60
N ALA A 614 15.21 6.55 11.88
CA ALA A 614 16.28 7.48 12.25
C ALA A 614 17.60 7.01 11.61
N LYS A 615 18.45 7.95 11.19
CA LYS A 615 19.76 7.60 10.60
C LYS A 615 20.60 6.70 11.52
N SER A 616 20.49 6.91 12.84
CA SER A 616 21.14 6.07 13.85
C SER A 616 20.70 4.61 13.80
N VAL A 617 19.43 4.34 13.48
CA VAL A 617 18.92 2.97 13.33
C VAL A 617 19.54 2.29 12.12
N ILE A 618 19.61 2.98 10.98
CA ILE A 618 20.26 2.41 9.79
C ILE A 618 21.75 2.16 10.02
N SER A 619 22.43 3.04 10.74
CA SER A 619 23.81 2.80 11.19
C SER A 619 23.92 1.59 12.13
N ALA A 620 23.00 1.43 13.08
CA ALA A 620 22.97 0.27 13.97
C ALA A 620 22.72 -1.05 13.21
N VAL A 621 21.87 -1.03 12.17
CA VAL A 621 21.67 -2.19 11.28
C VAL A 621 22.98 -2.57 10.57
N GLU A 622 23.68 -1.60 9.98
CA GLU A 622 24.96 -1.86 9.32
C GLU A 622 26.01 -2.41 10.31
N GLU A 623 26.14 -1.78 11.48
CA GLU A 623 27.04 -2.22 12.55
C GLU A 623 26.71 -3.64 12.97
N ARG A 624 25.44 -3.93 13.26
CA ARG A 624 24.96 -5.24 13.70
C ARG A 624 25.26 -6.34 12.69
N VAL A 625 25.06 -6.08 11.40
CA VAL A 625 25.41 -7.03 10.33
C VAL A 625 26.91 -7.27 10.32
N ASN A 626 27.72 -6.21 10.28
CA ASN A 626 29.19 -6.34 10.23
C ASN A 626 29.78 -6.95 11.50
N ASP A 627 29.13 -6.82 12.66
CA ASP A 627 29.47 -7.52 13.89
C ASP A 627 29.31 -9.02 13.72
N LYS A 628 28.16 -9.45 13.18
CA LYS A 628 27.87 -10.86 12.91
C LYS A 628 28.75 -11.45 11.81
N LEU A 629 29.22 -10.63 10.87
CA LEU A 629 30.25 -11.05 9.90
C LEU A 629 31.55 -11.46 10.60
N ARG A 630 31.96 -10.73 11.64
CA ARG A 630 33.19 -11.02 12.41
C ARG A 630 33.07 -12.26 13.28
N ASP A 631 31.85 -12.58 13.74
CA ASP A 631 31.55 -13.85 14.41
C ASP A 631 31.71 -15.06 13.45
N ASN A 632 31.75 -14.82 12.13
CA ASN A 632 31.86 -15.82 11.07
C ASN A 632 30.89 -17.00 11.23
N LEU A 633 29.64 -16.68 11.60
CA LEU A 633 28.55 -17.63 11.77
C LEU A 633 28.40 -18.59 10.57
N ALA A 634 28.22 -19.87 10.85
CA ALA A 634 27.92 -20.89 9.86
C ALA A 634 26.53 -20.68 9.24
N VAL A 635 26.39 -21.01 7.95
CA VAL A 635 25.15 -20.97 7.20
C VAL A 635 24.81 -22.39 6.77
N THR A 636 23.64 -22.87 7.19
CA THR A 636 23.21 -24.26 6.97
C THR A 636 21.85 -24.31 6.29
N THR A 637 21.58 -25.39 5.56
CA THR A 637 20.31 -25.57 4.85
C THR A 637 19.71 -26.94 5.16
N LYS A 638 18.40 -27.00 5.37
CA LYS A 638 17.68 -28.26 5.61
C LYS A 638 16.31 -28.25 4.95
N GLU A 639 15.95 -29.36 4.31
CA GLU A 639 14.59 -29.61 3.85
C GLU A 639 13.77 -30.28 4.95
N MET A 640 12.55 -29.80 5.17
CA MET A 640 11.64 -30.31 6.20
C MET A 640 10.20 -29.95 5.88
N LYS A 641 9.25 -30.47 6.68
CA LYS A 641 7.84 -30.11 6.55
C LYS A 641 7.61 -28.64 6.91
N PHE A 642 6.62 -28.03 6.26
CA PHE A 642 6.25 -26.64 6.53
C PHE A 642 6.01 -26.37 8.02
N ASP A 643 5.17 -27.17 8.68
CA ASP A 643 4.84 -26.98 10.10
C ASP A 643 6.06 -27.14 11.02
N ASP A 644 6.96 -28.08 10.71
CA ASP A 644 8.21 -28.28 11.45
C ASP A 644 9.13 -27.06 11.32
N ALA A 645 9.19 -26.45 10.12
CA ALA A 645 9.98 -25.24 9.89
C ALA A 645 9.44 -24.06 10.71
N ILE A 646 8.11 -23.86 10.73
CA ILE A 646 7.47 -22.82 11.54
C ILE A 646 7.71 -23.06 13.03
N ALA A 647 7.59 -24.31 13.50
CA ALA A 647 7.86 -24.68 14.89
C ALA A 647 9.33 -24.44 15.31
N LEU A 648 10.27 -24.53 14.36
CA LEU A 648 11.68 -24.18 14.55
C LEU A 648 11.94 -22.66 14.54
N GLY A 649 10.90 -21.84 14.38
CA GLY A 649 11.01 -20.39 14.30
C GLY A 649 11.50 -19.89 12.94
N ALA A 650 11.44 -20.72 11.89
CA ALA A 650 11.73 -20.26 10.53
C ALA A 650 10.66 -19.27 10.08
N MET A 651 11.12 -18.12 9.62
CA MET A 651 10.25 -17.13 9.02
C MET A 651 9.90 -17.54 7.59
N HIS A 652 8.63 -17.41 7.27
CA HIS A 652 8.13 -17.48 5.90
C HIS A 652 7.85 -16.05 5.39
N LEU A 653 7.95 -15.85 4.09
CA LEU A 653 7.64 -14.58 3.45
C LEU A 653 6.12 -14.51 3.23
N PHE A 654 5.52 -13.40 3.65
CA PHE A 654 4.09 -13.20 3.60
C PHE A 654 3.61 -13.03 2.15
N GLY A 655 2.71 -13.91 1.70
CA GLY A 655 2.16 -13.91 0.33
C GLY A 655 2.76 -14.94 -0.62
N GLU A 656 3.82 -15.62 -0.22
CA GLU A 656 4.40 -16.75 -0.97
C GLU A 656 3.61 -18.05 -0.71
N LYS A 657 3.48 -18.87 -1.76
CA LYS A 657 2.87 -20.21 -1.64
C LYS A 657 3.96 -21.24 -1.41
N TYR A 658 3.94 -21.88 -0.24
CA TYR A 658 4.86 -22.95 0.12
C TYR A 658 4.24 -24.32 -0.14
N GLY A 659 5.05 -25.28 -0.56
CA GLY A 659 4.64 -26.69 -0.61
C GLY A 659 4.82 -27.37 0.75
N ASP A 660 4.43 -28.64 0.83
CA ASP A 660 4.51 -29.43 2.07
C ASP A 660 5.93 -29.58 2.60
N ILE A 661 6.92 -29.60 1.70
CA ILE A 661 8.35 -29.62 2.02
C ILE A 661 8.97 -28.27 1.61
N VAL A 662 9.68 -27.67 2.55
CA VAL A 662 10.34 -26.36 2.38
C VAL A 662 11.82 -26.45 2.73
N ARG A 663 12.62 -25.62 2.06
CA ARG A 663 14.05 -25.45 2.35
C ARG A 663 14.25 -24.29 3.31
N VAL A 664 14.82 -24.58 4.48
CA VAL A 664 15.14 -23.61 5.53
C VAL A 664 16.63 -23.28 5.46
N VAL A 665 16.96 -21.99 5.39
CA VAL A 665 18.33 -21.47 5.54
C VAL A 665 18.46 -20.91 6.95
N SER A 666 19.51 -21.34 7.67
CA SER A 666 19.82 -20.88 9.03
C SER A 666 21.20 -20.27 9.10
N ILE A 667 21.32 -19.09 9.73
CA ILE A 667 22.57 -18.38 9.98
C ILE A 667 22.84 -18.42 11.49
N GLY A 668 23.99 -18.98 11.87
CA GLY A 668 24.39 -19.20 13.27
C GLY A 668 23.85 -20.52 13.83
N GLU A 669 24.59 -21.12 14.76
CA GLU A 669 24.16 -22.34 15.46
C GLU A 669 22.92 -22.09 16.34
N ASP A 670 22.83 -20.89 16.90
CA ASP A 670 21.67 -20.39 17.63
C ASP A 670 20.47 -20.09 16.71
N GLY A 671 20.67 -20.09 15.39
CA GLY A 671 19.66 -19.70 14.41
C GLY A 671 19.35 -18.21 14.45
N TRP A 672 20.37 -17.35 14.62
CA TRP A 672 20.22 -15.90 14.62
C TRP A 672 19.26 -15.39 13.52
N SER A 673 19.39 -15.92 12.29
CA SER A 673 18.34 -15.85 11.26
C SER A 673 17.94 -17.24 10.77
N ARG A 674 16.63 -17.46 10.57
CA ARG A 674 16.05 -18.68 9.98
C ARG A 674 14.94 -18.29 9.02
N GLU A 675 15.10 -18.63 7.75
CA GLU A 675 14.16 -18.21 6.70
C GLU A 675 13.92 -19.33 5.69
N LEU A 676 12.69 -19.42 5.17
CA LEU A 676 12.37 -20.28 4.04
C LEU A 676 12.95 -19.65 2.77
N CYS A 677 14.01 -20.26 2.22
CA CYS A 677 14.71 -19.70 1.07
C CYS A 677 15.25 -20.79 0.12
N GLY A 678 14.92 -20.62 -1.16
CA GLY A 678 15.37 -21.49 -2.25
C GLY A 678 16.69 -21.05 -2.89
N GLY A 679 17.29 -19.94 -2.46
CA GLY A 679 18.49 -19.37 -3.07
C GLY A 679 19.80 -20.06 -2.74
N THR A 680 20.86 -19.58 -3.38
CA THR A 680 22.24 -19.95 -3.11
C THR A 680 22.85 -19.05 -2.04
N HIS A 681 23.59 -19.64 -1.10
CA HIS A 681 24.19 -18.94 0.03
C HIS A 681 25.67 -19.29 0.18
N VAL A 682 26.42 -18.41 0.84
CA VAL A 682 27.75 -18.78 1.34
C VAL A 682 27.58 -19.73 2.52
N ASP A 683 28.58 -20.56 2.79
CA ASP A 683 28.62 -21.50 3.93
C ASP A 683 28.95 -20.82 5.26
N HIS A 684 29.60 -19.66 5.25
CA HIS A 684 29.89 -18.85 6.43
C HIS A 684 29.79 -17.36 6.10
N VAL A 685 29.20 -16.58 7.01
CA VAL A 685 28.96 -15.15 6.76
C VAL A 685 30.25 -14.35 6.62
N GLY A 686 31.37 -14.78 7.20
CA GLY A 686 32.65 -14.08 7.04
C GLY A 686 33.16 -14.05 5.59
N LYS A 687 32.67 -14.95 4.71
CA LYS A 687 32.96 -14.90 3.26
C LYS A 687 32.33 -13.68 2.56
N ILE A 688 31.37 -13.00 3.19
CA ILE A 688 30.78 -11.75 2.67
C ILE A 688 31.82 -10.62 2.72
N GLY A 689 32.71 -10.63 3.71
CA GLY A 689 33.75 -9.62 3.91
C GLY A 689 33.24 -8.37 4.64
N MET A 690 32.43 -7.58 3.96
CA MET A 690 31.85 -6.34 4.51
C MET A 690 30.50 -6.05 3.83
N VAL A 691 29.61 -5.38 4.56
CA VAL A 691 28.35 -4.84 4.03
C VAL A 691 28.33 -3.33 4.29
N ASN A 692 28.05 -2.53 3.26
CA ASN A 692 27.82 -1.09 3.39
C ASN A 692 26.44 -0.73 2.86
N ILE A 693 25.61 -0.12 3.71
CA ILE A 693 24.33 0.47 3.36
C ILE A 693 24.58 1.82 2.69
N LEU A 694 24.15 1.93 1.44
CA LEU A 694 24.31 3.14 0.64
C LEU A 694 23.21 4.16 0.94
N SER A 695 21.97 3.69 1.08
CA SER A 695 20.82 4.55 1.27
C SER A 695 19.61 3.82 1.83
N GLU A 696 18.74 4.60 2.48
CA GLU A 696 17.38 4.23 2.83
C GLU A 696 16.41 5.21 2.16
N ALA A 697 15.38 4.73 1.47
CA ALA A 697 14.34 5.57 0.88
C ALA A 697 12.94 4.95 0.88
N SER A 698 11.92 5.81 0.84
CA SER A 698 10.52 5.40 0.64
C SER A 698 10.28 5.05 -0.83
N ILE A 699 9.65 3.90 -1.09
CA ILE A 699 9.29 3.47 -2.46
C ILE A 699 7.77 3.35 -2.67
N GLY A 700 6.98 3.53 -1.62
CA GLY A 700 5.53 3.52 -1.65
C GLY A 700 4.94 3.67 -0.25
N SER A 701 3.62 3.76 -0.17
CA SER A 701 2.93 3.87 1.12
C SER A 701 3.22 2.63 2.00
N GLY A 702 3.89 2.84 3.13
CA GLY A 702 4.26 1.80 4.09
C GLY A 702 5.43 0.90 3.68
N VAL A 703 6.15 1.20 2.58
CA VAL A 703 7.27 0.37 2.10
C VAL A 703 8.52 1.20 1.90
N ARG A 704 9.63 0.71 2.46
CA ARG A 704 10.94 1.37 2.46
C ARG A 704 12.00 0.44 1.90
N ARG A 705 13.05 1.00 1.33
CA ARG A 705 14.11 0.28 0.62
C ARG A 705 15.47 0.61 1.22
N VAL A 706 16.25 -0.42 1.49
CA VAL A 706 17.69 -0.34 1.77
C VAL A 706 18.43 -0.81 0.52
N ASP A 707 19.34 0.03 0.03
CA ASP A 707 20.34 -0.35 -0.98
C ASP A 707 21.68 -0.56 -0.27
N ALA A 708 22.34 -1.70 -0.51
CA ALA A 708 23.63 -2.00 0.07
C ALA A 708 24.58 -2.70 -0.92
N VAL A 709 25.88 -2.58 -0.67
CA VAL A 709 26.94 -3.28 -1.41
C VAL A 709 27.70 -4.21 -0.47
N VAL A 710 28.20 -5.31 -1.02
CA VAL A 710 28.86 -6.36 -0.25
C VAL A 710 30.17 -6.80 -0.90
N GLY A 711 31.08 -7.37 -0.12
CA GLY A 711 32.35 -7.92 -0.63
C GLY A 711 33.12 -6.93 -1.48
N GLN A 712 33.39 -7.27 -2.76
CA GLN A 712 34.13 -6.40 -3.67
C GLN A 712 33.42 -5.05 -3.90
N GLY A 713 32.09 -5.03 -3.97
CA GLY A 713 31.33 -3.80 -4.16
C GLY A 713 31.45 -2.84 -2.98
N ALA A 714 31.51 -3.39 -1.76
CA ALA A 714 31.78 -2.63 -0.54
C ALA A 714 33.20 -2.07 -0.53
N TYR A 715 34.20 -2.86 -0.92
CA TYR A 715 35.58 -2.38 -1.06
C TYR A 715 35.68 -1.24 -2.09
N ASP A 716 35.12 -1.41 -3.29
CA ASP A 716 35.17 -0.42 -4.36
C ASP A 716 34.43 0.88 -3.99
N PHE A 717 33.38 0.79 -3.18
CA PHE A 717 32.70 1.96 -2.61
C PHE A 717 33.62 2.71 -1.64
N ASN A 718 34.17 2.03 -0.63
CA ASN A 718 35.06 2.65 0.36
C ASN A 718 36.35 3.20 -0.26
N ALA A 719 36.92 2.53 -1.26
CA ALA A 719 38.10 3.01 -1.98
C ALA A 719 37.82 4.32 -2.73
N ARG A 720 36.63 4.46 -3.33
CA ARG A 720 36.20 5.71 -3.98
C ARG A 720 35.99 6.84 -2.96
N GLU A 721 35.33 6.55 -1.84
CA GLU A 721 35.15 7.53 -0.76
C GLU A 721 36.51 7.99 -0.19
N HIS A 722 37.44 7.06 0.04
CA HIS A 722 38.80 7.39 0.49
C HIS A 722 39.53 8.29 -0.51
N ALA A 723 39.46 7.97 -1.81
CA ALA A 723 40.07 8.79 -2.85
C ALA A 723 39.46 10.20 -2.91
N LEU A 724 38.13 10.32 -2.76
CA LEU A 724 37.45 11.61 -2.72
C LEU A 724 37.90 12.45 -1.53
N VAL A 725 37.94 11.86 -0.34
CA VAL A 725 38.42 12.52 0.89
C VAL A 725 39.87 12.96 0.74
N SER A 726 40.74 12.13 0.16
CA SER A 726 42.13 12.50 -0.11
C SER A 726 42.22 13.70 -1.07
N GLN A 727 41.49 13.67 -2.18
CA GLN A 727 41.48 14.78 -3.14
C GLN A 727 40.99 16.10 -2.53
N LEU A 728 39.98 16.05 -1.65
CA LEU A 728 39.50 17.23 -0.93
C LEU A 728 40.52 17.72 0.10
N SER A 729 41.17 16.81 0.81
CA SER A 729 42.23 17.11 1.78
C SER A 729 43.38 17.86 1.12
N ASP A 730 43.82 17.37 -0.05
CA ASP A 730 44.88 18.01 -0.84
C ASP A 730 44.47 19.40 -1.35
N LYS A 731 43.25 19.54 -1.88
CA LYS A 731 42.74 20.82 -2.39
C LYS A 731 42.59 21.89 -1.30
N LEU A 732 42.19 21.47 -0.10
CA LEU A 732 41.91 22.38 1.01
C LEU A 732 43.10 22.56 1.96
N ASN A 733 44.16 21.78 1.73
CA ASN A 733 45.35 21.67 2.57
C ASN A 733 44.96 21.46 4.04
N ALA A 734 44.14 20.45 4.29
CA ALA A 734 43.63 20.09 5.61
C ALA A 734 43.63 18.57 5.77
N ARG A 735 43.75 18.09 7.01
CA ARG A 735 43.65 16.66 7.30
C ARG A 735 42.20 16.18 7.13
N PRO A 736 41.95 14.90 6.82
CA PRO A 736 40.60 14.36 6.65
C PRO A 736 39.63 14.68 7.82
N ASP A 737 40.13 14.61 9.05
CA ASP A 737 39.39 14.91 10.29
C ASP A 737 39.07 16.41 10.47
N GLU A 738 39.82 17.29 9.79
CA GLU A 738 39.63 18.75 9.83
C GLU A 738 38.84 19.28 8.62
N LEU A 739 38.52 18.42 7.64
CA LEU A 739 37.90 18.83 6.38
C LEU A 739 36.61 19.62 6.57
N ALA A 740 35.71 19.12 7.43
CA ALA A 740 34.43 19.78 7.67
C ALA A 740 34.61 21.19 8.25
N GLU A 741 35.50 21.34 9.22
CA GLU A 741 35.85 22.64 9.80
C GLU A 741 36.49 23.57 8.77
N ARG A 742 37.39 23.04 7.93
CA ARG A 742 38.05 23.80 6.86
C ARG A 742 37.06 24.31 5.83
N VAL A 743 36.12 23.47 5.40
CA VAL A 743 35.02 23.84 4.49
C VAL A 743 34.15 24.92 5.12
N ASN A 744 33.73 24.75 6.38
CA ASN A 744 32.93 25.74 7.09
C ASN A 744 33.66 27.09 7.22
N THR A 745 34.96 27.06 7.49
CA THR A 745 35.81 28.26 7.53
C THR A 745 35.88 28.96 6.18
N LEU A 746 36.00 28.21 5.07
CA LEU A 746 36.00 28.79 3.73
C LEU A 746 34.65 29.38 3.35
N LEU A 747 33.54 28.71 3.67
CA LEU A 747 32.19 29.23 3.45
C LEU A 747 31.95 30.53 4.25
N ALA A 748 32.42 30.58 5.50
CA ALA A 748 32.36 31.78 6.32
C ALA A 748 33.18 32.93 5.72
N LYS A 749 34.41 32.65 5.24
CA LYS A 749 35.27 33.65 4.58
C LYS A 749 34.69 34.15 3.26
N LEU A 750 34.05 33.27 2.49
CA LEU A 750 33.37 33.64 1.25
C LEU A 750 32.25 34.64 1.55
N LYS A 751 31.37 34.29 2.51
CA LYS A 751 30.29 35.17 2.96
C LYS A 751 30.79 36.51 3.52
N GLU A 752 31.92 36.52 4.23
CA GLU A 752 32.54 37.76 4.70
C GLU A 752 33.11 38.60 3.56
N SER A 753 33.75 37.96 2.58
CA SER A 753 34.30 38.63 1.39
C SER A 753 33.18 39.27 0.56
N ASP A 754 32.08 38.55 0.34
CA ASP A 754 30.90 39.08 -0.36
C ASP A 754 30.33 40.30 0.36
N ARG A 755 30.24 40.25 1.70
CA ARG A 755 29.78 41.39 2.51
C ARG A 755 30.73 42.61 2.39
N ARG A 756 32.04 42.38 2.37
CA ARG A 756 33.04 43.45 2.18
C ARG A 756 32.96 44.06 0.78
N LEU A 757 32.79 43.25 -0.26
CA LEU A 757 32.60 43.71 -1.64
C LEU A 757 31.34 44.58 -1.77
N ALA A 758 30.20 44.13 -1.22
CA ALA A 758 28.97 44.92 -1.21
C ALA A 758 29.18 46.29 -0.53
N SER A 759 29.84 46.30 0.63
CA SER A 759 30.15 47.54 1.37
C SER A 759 31.08 48.47 0.58
N MET A 760 32.05 47.93 -0.16
CA MET A 760 32.93 48.71 -1.01
C MET A 760 32.18 49.35 -2.19
N TYR A 761 31.30 48.60 -2.85
CA TYR A 761 30.46 49.15 -3.92
C TYR A 761 29.51 50.25 -3.42
N GLU A 762 28.88 50.05 -2.25
CA GLU A 762 28.06 51.09 -1.62
C GLU A 762 28.86 52.36 -1.29
N ALA A 763 30.07 52.22 -0.72
CA ALA A 763 30.94 53.35 -0.43
C ALA A 763 31.41 54.08 -1.69
N GLN A 764 31.70 53.33 -2.77
CA GLN A 764 32.08 53.90 -4.07
C GLN A 764 30.93 54.70 -4.70
N LEU A 765 29.70 54.18 -4.62
CA LEU A 765 28.50 54.89 -5.07
C LEU A 765 28.29 56.19 -4.28
N ALA A 766 28.39 56.11 -2.95
CA ALA A 766 28.23 57.28 -2.07
C ALA A 766 29.30 58.36 -2.34
N ALA A 767 30.56 57.96 -2.57
CA ALA A 767 31.65 58.89 -2.89
C ALA A 767 31.45 59.62 -4.23
N ALA A 768 30.67 59.05 -5.17
CA ALA A 768 30.36 59.70 -6.44
C ALA A 768 29.27 60.79 -6.33
N VAL A 769 28.47 60.79 -5.26
CA VAL A 769 27.31 61.68 -5.10
C VAL A 769 27.68 63.16 -5.09
N PRO A 770 28.67 63.65 -4.29
CA PRO A 770 28.94 65.08 -4.21
C PRO A 770 29.35 65.71 -5.55
N ALA A 771 30.24 65.04 -6.29
CA ALA A 771 30.67 65.49 -7.61
C ALA A 771 29.52 65.52 -8.61
N LEU A 772 28.65 64.50 -8.61
CA LEU A 772 27.48 64.45 -9.50
C LEU A 772 26.49 65.58 -9.22
N VAL A 773 26.26 65.89 -7.94
CA VAL A 773 25.37 66.98 -7.54
C VAL A 773 25.97 68.33 -7.90
N GLU A 774 27.28 68.52 -7.67
CA GLU A 774 27.99 69.76 -8.01
C GLU A 774 28.00 70.02 -9.52
N ASP A 775 28.38 69.02 -10.32
CA ASP A 775 28.40 69.10 -11.80
C ASP A 775 27.02 69.43 -12.35
N ALA A 776 25.97 68.77 -11.84
CA ALA A 776 24.60 69.04 -12.26
C ALA A 776 24.14 70.43 -11.82
N LYS A 777 24.45 70.91 -10.61
CA LYS A 777 24.10 72.26 -10.15
C LYS A 777 24.77 73.35 -11.00
N ASN A 778 26.04 73.15 -11.35
CA ASN A 778 26.86 74.08 -12.14
C ASN A 778 26.47 74.16 -13.63
N SER A 779 25.65 73.24 -14.13
CA SER A 779 25.17 73.25 -15.52
C SER A 779 24.27 74.46 -15.81
N ALA A 780 24.50 75.18 -16.92
CA ALA A 780 23.62 76.26 -17.37
C ALA A 780 22.36 75.77 -18.13
N ALA A 781 22.18 74.45 -18.28
CA ALA A 781 21.04 73.89 -19.00
C ALA A 781 19.70 74.12 -18.25
N PRO A 782 18.57 74.29 -18.97
CA PRO A 782 17.23 74.43 -18.37
C PRO A 782 16.82 73.22 -17.53
N VAL A 783 17.25 72.02 -17.94
CA VAL A 783 17.09 70.76 -17.20
C VAL A 783 18.45 70.34 -16.65
N LYS A 784 18.52 70.18 -15.32
CA LYS A 784 19.71 69.68 -14.61
C LYS A 784 19.79 68.17 -14.76
N VAL A 785 20.86 67.66 -15.36
CA VAL A 785 21.01 66.21 -15.59
C VAL A 785 22.28 65.71 -14.90
N ALA A 786 22.12 64.80 -13.93
CA ALA A 786 23.22 64.06 -13.32
C ALA A 786 23.26 62.65 -13.91
N ILE A 787 24.24 62.37 -14.76
CA ILE A 787 24.46 61.03 -15.32
C ILE A 787 25.84 60.49 -14.97
N LYS A 788 25.93 59.18 -14.69
CA LYS A 788 27.23 58.51 -14.52
C LYS A 788 27.13 57.02 -14.78
N ASN A 789 28.14 56.50 -15.47
CA ASN A 789 28.46 55.08 -15.43
C ASN A 789 29.24 54.81 -14.13
N VAL A 790 28.61 54.11 -13.20
CA VAL A 790 29.18 53.82 -11.87
C VAL A 790 30.04 52.56 -11.86
N GLY A 791 30.19 51.88 -13.00
CA GLY A 791 30.89 50.60 -13.08
C GLY A 791 30.09 49.52 -12.35
N HIS A 792 30.76 48.72 -11.52
CA HIS A 792 30.09 47.70 -10.73
C HIS A 792 29.46 48.33 -9.47
N PHE A 793 28.16 48.13 -9.26
CA PHE A 793 27.40 48.76 -8.17
C PHE A 793 26.90 47.79 -7.10
N GLY A 794 27.15 46.48 -7.27
CA GLY A 794 26.69 45.45 -6.34
C GLY A 794 25.17 45.27 -6.42
N ALA A 795 24.49 45.34 -5.28
CA ALA A 795 23.05 45.17 -5.18
C ALA A 795 22.26 46.30 -5.89
N VAL A 796 21.18 45.94 -6.59
CA VAL A 796 20.29 46.88 -7.31
C VAL A 796 19.72 47.95 -6.39
N ASP A 797 19.47 47.63 -5.12
CA ASP A 797 18.93 48.58 -4.15
C ASP A 797 19.92 49.69 -3.79
N ALA A 798 21.23 49.42 -3.80
CA ALA A 798 22.27 50.44 -3.58
C ALA A 798 22.28 51.47 -4.72
N LEU A 799 22.16 51.01 -5.97
CA LEU A 799 22.05 51.90 -7.13
C LEU A 799 20.79 52.79 -7.04
N ARG A 800 19.64 52.19 -6.70
CA ARG A 800 18.38 52.92 -6.48
C ARG A 800 18.54 53.99 -5.41
N LYS A 801 19.08 53.64 -4.24
CA LYS A 801 19.28 54.56 -3.12
C LYS A 801 20.15 55.75 -3.52
N THR A 802 21.21 55.49 -4.27
CA THR A 802 22.14 56.53 -4.75
C THR A 802 21.46 57.48 -5.74
N VAL A 803 20.69 56.95 -6.70
CA VAL A 803 19.91 57.79 -7.64
C VAL A 803 18.93 58.70 -6.89
N LEU A 804 18.25 58.17 -5.87
CA LEU A 804 17.29 58.94 -5.07
C LEU A 804 17.96 60.00 -4.17
N ASP A 805 19.12 59.70 -3.62
CA ASP A 805 19.92 60.64 -2.81
C ASP A 805 20.43 61.81 -3.66
N VAL A 806 21.05 61.54 -4.82
CA VAL A 806 21.47 62.59 -5.77
C VAL A 806 20.27 63.47 -6.16
N ARG A 807 19.11 62.86 -6.46
CA ARG A 807 17.88 63.62 -6.78
C ARG A 807 17.46 64.51 -5.61
N GLY A 808 17.47 63.98 -4.39
CA GLY A 808 17.14 64.74 -3.18
C GLY A 808 18.04 65.95 -2.97
N GLN A 809 19.34 65.81 -3.20
CA GLN A 809 20.32 66.89 -3.03
C GLN A 809 20.27 67.96 -4.13
N LEU A 810 19.71 67.63 -5.30
CA LEU A 810 19.47 68.60 -6.39
C LEU A 810 18.26 69.51 -6.14
N GLY A 811 17.34 69.11 -5.24
CA GLY A 811 16.18 69.92 -4.87
C GLY A 811 15.12 70.04 -5.97
N GLU A 812 14.23 71.03 -5.83
CA GLU A 812 13.06 71.25 -6.69
C GLU A 812 13.09 72.60 -7.44
N ASP A 813 14.17 73.37 -7.30
CA ASP A 813 14.27 74.73 -7.85
C ASP A 813 14.32 74.77 -9.40
N ALA A 814 14.74 73.67 -10.02
CA ALA A 814 14.78 73.48 -11.47
C ALA A 814 14.45 72.03 -11.84
N PRO A 815 13.91 71.75 -13.05
CA PRO A 815 13.77 70.39 -13.56
C PRO A 815 15.07 69.59 -13.44
N ALA A 816 15.05 68.46 -12.74
CA ALA A 816 16.21 67.61 -12.52
C ALA A 816 15.95 66.14 -12.88
N VAL A 817 16.92 65.53 -13.56
CA VAL A 817 16.95 64.11 -13.93
C VAL A 817 18.26 63.50 -13.45
N VAL A 818 18.18 62.39 -12.72
CA VAL A 818 19.34 61.61 -12.30
C VAL A 818 19.28 60.26 -12.97
N ALA A 819 20.35 59.84 -13.65
CA ALA A 819 20.46 58.52 -14.25
C ALA A 819 21.82 57.89 -13.94
N LEU A 820 21.81 56.80 -13.17
CA LEU A 820 23.01 56.02 -12.90
C LEU A 820 22.88 54.67 -13.57
N ALA A 821 23.95 54.23 -14.23
CA ALA A 821 24.01 52.91 -14.86
C ALA A 821 25.34 52.23 -14.60
N GLY A 822 25.34 50.90 -14.63
CA GLY A 822 26.50 50.08 -14.31
C GLY A 822 26.17 48.61 -14.44
N VAL A 823 26.95 47.73 -13.81
CA VAL A 823 26.69 46.29 -13.73
C VAL A 823 26.42 45.83 -12.30
N ASN A 824 25.49 44.88 -12.14
CA ASN A 824 25.20 44.23 -10.86
C ASN A 824 26.18 43.09 -10.57
N GLU A 825 26.00 42.37 -9.45
CA GLU A 825 26.83 41.21 -9.05
C GLU A 825 26.91 40.07 -10.09
N ASP A 826 25.97 40.00 -11.04
CA ASP A 826 25.95 39.01 -12.12
C ASP A 826 26.55 39.56 -13.44
N ASP A 827 27.27 40.68 -13.39
CA ASP A 827 27.78 41.44 -14.55
C ASP A 827 26.68 41.91 -15.54
N LYS A 828 25.42 41.95 -15.10
CA LYS A 828 24.30 42.40 -15.95
C LYS A 828 24.17 43.91 -15.92
N PRO A 829 24.09 44.59 -17.08
CA PRO A 829 23.94 46.02 -17.13
C PRO A 829 22.55 46.46 -16.68
N MET A 830 22.53 47.48 -15.83
CA MET A 830 21.31 48.12 -15.35
C MET A 830 21.44 49.63 -15.36
N VAL A 831 20.29 50.29 -15.48
CA VAL A 831 20.11 51.73 -15.39
C VAL A 831 18.94 52.04 -14.45
N ALA A 832 19.15 53.00 -13.55
CA ALA A 832 18.14 53.53 -12.66
C ALA A 832 18.04 55.03 -12.84
N VAL A 833 16.82 55.54 -12.93
CA VAL A 833 16.51 56.93 -13.26
C VAL A 833 15.51 57.49 -12.26
N ALA A 834 15.76 58.69 -11.76
CA ALA A 834 14.80 59.46 -11.00
C ALA A 834 14.62 60.87 -11.57
N THR A 835 13.40 61.38 -11.46
CA THR A 835 13.05 62.76 -11.81
C THR A 835 12.55 63.49 -10.56
N ASN A 836 12.76 64.79 -10.47
CA ASN A 836 12.13 65.63 -9.46
C ASN A 836 10.74 66.13 -9.93
N GLU A 837 9.98 66.80 -9.07
CA GLU A 837 8.63 67.26 -9.40
C GLU A 837 8.62 68.28 -10.54
N ALA A 838 9.59 69.19 -10.56
CA ALA A 838 9.75 70.17 -11.64
C ALA A 838 9.96 69.50 -13.02
N ALA A 839 10.78 68.45 -13.09
CA ALA A 839 11.00 67.67 -14.33
C ALA A 839 9.73 66.94 -14.79
N ARG A 840 8.95 66.40 -13.86
CA ARG A 840 7.67 65.76 -14.20
C ARG A 840 6.64 66.75 -14.72
N LYS A 841 6.58 67.97 -14.16
CA LYS A 841 5.72 69.06 -14.66
C LYS A 841 6.15 69.52 -16.07
N ALA A 842 7.44 69.45 -16.38
CA ALA A 842 7.99 69.67 -17.72
C ALA A 842 7.75 68.48 -18.68
N GLY A 843 7.05 67.42 -18.25
CA GLY A 843 6.72 66.26 -19.08
C GLY A 843 7.78 65.17 -19.12
N ILE A 844 8.87 65.30 -18.38
CA ILE A 844 9.97 64.33 -18.34
C ILE A 844 9.63 63.22 -17.34
N LYS A 845 9.50 61.97 -17.82
CA LYS A 845 9.13 60.80 -17.00
C LYS A 845 10.27 59.79 -16.95
N ALA A 846 10.64 59.35 -15.76
CA ALA A 846 11.71 58.37 -15.55
C ALA A 846 11.47 57.05 -16.33
N GLY A 847 10.22 56.58 -16.36
CA GLY A 847 9.83 55.36 -17.07
C GLY A 847 10.09 55.39 -18.57
N ASP A 848 9.96 56.55 -19.23
CA ASP A 848 10.18 56.68 -20.66
C ASP A 848 11.69 56.71 -20.98
N LEU A 849 12.47 57.44 -20.19
CA LEU A 849 13.93 57.48 -20.27
C LEU A 849 14.59 56.11 -20.06
N VAL A 850 14.12 55.35 -19.07
CA VAL A 850 14.59 53.98 -18.82
C VAL A 850 14.25 53.05 -19.99
N ARG A 851 13.06 53.18 -20.59
CA ARG A 851 12.68 52.32 -21.73
C ARG A 851 13.59 52.55 -22.94
N GLY A 852 13.98 53.79 -23.20
CA GLY A 852 14.97 54.15 -24.23
C GLY A 852 16.35 53.56 -23.93
N ALA A 853 16.86 53.79 -22.71
CA ALA A 853 18.17 53.31 -22.28
C ALA A 853 18.26 51.77 -22.24
N SER A 854 17.26 51.07 -21.68
CA SER A 854 17.25 49.61 -21.62
C SER A 854 17.18 48.95 -22.99
N LYS A 855 16.52 49.58 -23.98
CA LYS A 855 16.50 49.07 -25.36
C LYS A 855 17.91 49.09 -25.97
N ILE A 856 18.70 50.12 -25.70
CA ILE A 856 20.10 50.23 -26.15
C ILE A 856 20.95 49.15 -25.50
N LEU A 857 20.72 48.88 -24.20
CA LEU A 857 21.36 47.77 -23.47
C LEU A 857 20.90 46.38 -23.94
N GLY A 858 19.93 46.28 -24.85
CA GLY A 858 19.41 45.01 -25.36
C GLY A 858 18.39 44.33 -24.44
N GLY A 859 17.65 45.08 -23.64
CA GLY A 859 16.62 44.56 -22.75
C GLY A 859 15.43 45.51 -22.53
N GLY A 860 14.81 45.38 -21.37
CA GLY A 860 13.58 46.07 -21.00
C GLY A 860 13.68 46.75 -19.64
N GLY A 861 12.84 47.75 -19.44
CA GLY A 861 12.81 48.55 -18.22
C GLY A 861 11.51 49.31 -18.07
N GLY A 862 11.18 49.68 -16.84
CA GLY A 862 9.93 50.34 -16.53
C GLY A 862 9.88 50.88 -15.10
N GLY A 863 8.87 51.69 -14.83
CA GLY A 863 8.67 52.31 -13.53
C GLY A 863 7.69 53.46 -13.58
N LYS A 864 7.60 54.18 -12.47
CA LYS A 864 6.73 55.34 -12.33
C LYS A 864 7.39 56.59 -12.94
N PRO A 865 6.64 57.69 -13.15
CA PRO A 865 7.20 58.93 -13.65
C PRO A 865 8.34 59.52 -12.80
N ASP A 866 8.34 59.27 -11.49
CA ASP A 866 9.31 59.77 -10.51
C ASP A 866 10.55 58.88 -10.36
N PHE A 867 10.40 57.56 -10.55
CA PHE A 867 11.51 56.60 -10.52
C PHE A 867 11.25 55.40 -11.42
N ALA A 868 12.26 55.00 -12.17
CA ALA A 868 12.23 53.78 -12.97
C ALA A 868 13.59 53.10 -13.00
N GLN A 869 13.59 51.81 -13.32
CA GLN A 869 14.80 51.02 -13.49
C GLN A 869 14.63 49.98 -14.60
N GLY A 870 15.74 49.58 -15.20
CA GLY A 870 15.74 48.59 -16.27
C GLY A 870 17.13 48.07 -16.55
N GLY A 871 17.23 47.09 -17.43
CA GLY A 871 18.51 46.46 -17.75
C GLY A 871 18.53 45.84 -19.13
N GLY A 872 19.63 45.17 -19.45
CA GLY A 872 19.82 44.50 -20.73
C GLY A 872 20.91 43.44 -20.69
N ALA A 873 21.38 43.05 -21.86
CA ALA A 873 22.40 42.01 -22.02
C ALA A 873 23.78 42.57 -22.41
N ASP A 874 23.86 43.82 -22.89
CA ASP A 874 25.09 44.40 -23.44
C ASP A 874 25.65 45.53 -22.56
N ALA A 875 26.61 45.20 -21.69
CA ALA A 875 27.25 46.15 -20.79
C ALA A 875 28.17 47.14 -21.50
N SER A 876 28.63 46.84 -22.73
CA SER A 876 29.50 47.74 -23.50
C SER A 876 28.77 49.03 -23.90
N LYS A 877 27.44 49.01 -23.91
CA LYS A 877 26.58 50.13 -24.33
C LYS A 877 26.09 51.03 -23.20
N ILE A 878 26.57 50.84 -21.97
CA ILE A 878 26.14 51.66 -20.82
C ILE A 878 26.38 53.15 -21.08
N ASN A 879 27.55 53.52 -21.61
CA ASN A 879 27.86 54.92 -21.91
C ASN A 879 26.97 55.48 -23.03
N GLU A 880 26.70 54.68 -24.06
CA GLU A 880 25.78 55.05 -25.15
C GLU A 880 24.35 55.28 -24.63
N ALA A 881 23.86 54.38 -23.79
CA ALA A 881 22.54 54.46 -23.18
C ALA A 881 22.38 55.71 -22.30
N LEU A 882 23.41 56.06 -21.52
CA LEU A 882 23.41 57.26 -20.67
C LEU A 882 23.46 58.56 -21.49
N GLU A 883 24.23 58.61 -22.59
CA GLU A 883 24.30 59.79 -23.46
C GLU A 883 22.98 60.04 -24.19
N VAL A 884 22.35 58.99 -24.73
CA VAL A 884 21.02 59.11 -25.35
C VAL A 884 19.99 59.61 -24.34
N LEU A 885 20.00 59.05 -23.12
CA LEU A 885 19.11 59.47 -22.04
C LEU A 885 19.30 60.96 -21.70
N LYS A 886 20.55 61.42 -21.57
CA LYS A 886 20.85 62.83 -21.28
C LYS A 886 20.31 63.75 -22.37
N HIS A 887 20.51 63.39 -23.63
CA HIS A 887 19.99 64.16 -24.76
C HIS A 887 18.45 64.18 -24.80
N GLU A 888 17.78 63.07 -24.49
CA GLU A 888 16.32 63.03 -24.38
C GLU A 888 15.80 63.89 -23.22
N ALA A 889 16.47 63.87 -22.07
CA ALA A 889 16.12 64.69 -20.91
C ALA A 889 16.27 66.19 -21.15
N GLN A 890 17.20 66.61 -22.03
CA GLN A 890 17.47 68.03 -22.34
C GLN A 890 16.67 68.58 -23.53
N LYS A 891 15.90 67.73 -24.23
CA LYS A 891 15.03 68.14 -25.35
C LYS A 891 13.68 68.71 -24.90
N ALA A 892 13.25 68.37 -23.70
CA ALA A 892 12.02 68.84 -23.07
C ALA A 892 12.27 70.18 -22.37
#